data_AF-S0G6C6-F1
#
_entry.id   AF-S0G6C6-F1
#
_cell.length_a   1.000
_cell.length_b   1.000
_cell.length_c   1.000
_cell.angle_alpha   90.00
_cell.angle_beta   90.00
_cell.angle_gamma   90.00
#
_symmetry.space_group_name_H-M   'P 1'
#
loop_
_entity.id
_entity.type
_entity.pdbx_description
1 polymer ?
#
loop_
_entity_poly.entity_id
_entity_poly.type
_entity_poly.pdbx_seq_one_letter_code
_entity_poly.pdbx_strand_id
1 'polypeptide(L)'
;MNNRQPIFRFFAVTGLIIFSILGQTGFCENSILSAAVPQLTPEEQAWLSHHDGRIRLAHTPDWPPMDFLDESGTPTGMAADYVRVIEKKLDFKFRMVPVKSWSEMLARAREGTIDVISAGQETEDRKKFMTWSTPFLNLKTTIIVRKQNTMKLCLDQMRGMRIGVARQYAVGEFIRQQYPYLTMVDVSNPLEGIRMVSFGELDAMITEVPNALYIIETEKITNLRLAGDTGFELKHGMGIRKDWPVFSRIIEKTLASITQDEHNDIYRRWVKLHTQSVFQTRTFWYSVLGTAAVIMLVMGTVVTWNIQLKRQVNQRTEALRRNETGLEALLALNEQPHGSIQAIVEFAFRQMLELTQSRFGYLSFRNQDGITHVLDSSNSENGKQFYTLEKSKGFTTGTKGLWGDAVRLSRPVISNDYAVSNPDCRGLPEGCKHITRYMNVPIFKDNEIVVLAGMGNKPTDYTASDLRQLSLLAHGMWRMIQRKTAEHAMLKSEKRFNDLVEHSPNAIAIVRENQVVYKNANHTALIGDLNLLDPSKVERLHPDDLPGVISFFDQIVRNDLTHSEVAFRFFREKPGLGKGRMKWVSCIATPIEYNDRDAFLLIFIDMTEEKRLQHLLTIQDKMASLGQVSAGIAHEIRNPLSGINIHLDIIEKFFHDPNKADKTVTSIQAVRSASHKIELVIRRVMNFAKPTEPRFDRIQINDPVKEAIKLTRVTLNKKGIDIIDDLEDGLPECFAEPHLMEELILNLINNASDAFSGIKSNGVIKVTSTCRNHRIRLTVEDNGPGIDQNQKQKIFDPFFTTKKNSTGIGLSLCHRIVTDHRGELTAGESELGGAAFTIEIPAQPV
;
A
#
# COMPACT_ATOMS: atom_id res chain seq x y z
N MET A 1 -33.06 50.32 10.14
CA MET A 1 -32.83 49.53 11.37
C MET A 1 -33.35 48.11 11.18
N ASN A 2 -32.78 47.13 11.89
CA ASN A 2 -33.23 45.74 12.07
C ASN A 2 -33.98 45.01 10.94
N ASN A 3 -33.25 44.31 10.05
CA ASN A 3 -33.52 42.87 9.81
C ASN A 3 -32.33 42.07 9.23
N ARG A 4 -31.07 42.41 9.57
CA ARG A 4 -29.88 41.65 9.19
C ARG A 4 -29.51 40.61 10.27
N GLN A 5 -30.32 39.56 10.47
CA GLN A 5 -29.99 38.49 11.44
C GLN A 5 -30.05 37.01 11.01
N PRO A 6 -30.70 36.54 9.91
CA PRO A 6 -30.65 35.12 9.59
C PRO A 6 -29.29 34.70 8.99
N ILE A 7 -28.79 35.43 7.99
CA ILE A 7 -27.53 35.09 7.30
C ILE A 7 -26.32 35.18 8.24
N PHE A 8 -26.21 36.27 9.02
CA PHE A 8 -25.12 36.43 9.99
C PHE A 8 -25.19 35.42 11.14
N ARG A 9 -26.37 34.95 11.55
CA ARG A 9 -26.48 33.85 12.52
C ARG A 9 -26.13 32.49 11.92
N PHE A 10 -26.45 32.24 10.65
CA PHE A 10 -26.03 31.02 9.97
C PHE A 10 -24.51 30.96 9.84
N PHE A 11 -23.86 32.06 9.42
CA PHE A 11 -22.39 32.19 9.43
C PHE A 11 -21.77 32.17 10.83
N ALA A 12 -22.46 32.69 11.86
CA ALA A 12 -21.96 32.62 13.22
C ALA A 12 -22.06 31.20 13.81
N VAL A 13 -23.10 30.43 13.50
CA VAL A 13 -23.28 29.06 14.02
C VAL A 13 -22.43 28.04 13.25
N THR A 14 -22.38 28.10 11.91
CA THR A 14 -21.42 27.26 11.16
C THR A 14 -19.98 27.72 11.41
N GLY A 15 -19.75 29.03 11.54
CA GLY A 15 -18.48 29.60 11.97
C GLY A 15 -18.07 29.10 13.36
N LEU A 16 -18.96 29.11 14.37
CA LEU A 16 -18.68 28.59 15.70
C LEU A 16 -18.45 27.08 15.72
N ILE A 17 -19.22 26.28 14.97
CA ILE A 17 -18.97 24.83 14.89
C ILE A 17 -17.60 24.54 14.26
N ILE A 18 -17.23 25.30 13.21
CA ILE A 18 -15.91 25.21 12.58
C ILE A 18 -14.81 25.74 13.53
N PHE A 19 -15.06 26.79 14.31
CA PHE A 19 -14.12 27.32 15.31
C PHE A 19 -14.02 26.46 16.59
N SER A 20 -15.04 25.68 16.94
CA SER A 20 -14.98 24.69 18.04
C SER A 20 -14.23 23.43 17.61
N ILE A 21 -14.28 23.08 16.31
CA ILE A 21 -13.52 21.95 15.75
C ILE A 21 -12.06 22.35 15.42
N LEU A 22 -11.80 23.60 15.03
CA LEU A 22 -10.44 24.14 14.81
C LEU A 22 -9.82 24.79 16.06
N GLY A 23 -10.62 25.06 17.10
CA GLY A 23 -10.16 25.72 18.33
C GLY A 23 -9.39 24.83 19.31
N GLN A 24 -9.31 23.51 19.05
CA GLN A 24 -8.47 22.60 19.84
C GLN A 24 -7.07 22.35 19.25
N THR A 25 -6.73 22.93 18.09
CA THR A 25 -5.33 22.96 17.61
C THR A 25 -4.60 24.22 18.10
N GLY A 26 -4.58 24.40 19.42
CA GLY A 26 -3.66 25.33 20.07
C GLY A 26 -2.25 24.75 20.06
N PHE A 27 -1.32 25.40 19.35
CA PHE A 27 0.09 25.01 19.36
C PHE A 27 0.72 25.22 20.73
N CYS A 28 1.45 24.22 21.21
CA CYS A 28 2.49 24.26 22.23
C CYS A 28 2.32 25.23 23.43
N GLU A 29 2.11 24.64 24.60
CA GLU A 29 3.24 24.60 25.52
C GLU A 29 3.68 23.15 25.71
N ASN A 30 4.98 22.88 25.50
CA ASN A 30 5.63 21.73 26.11
C ASN A 30 5.72 22.00 27.62
N SER A 31 4.60 21.83 28.33
CA SER A 31 4.70 21.49 29.73
C SER A 31 5.43 20.15 29.78
N ILE A 32 6.59 20.14 30.43
CA ILE A 32 7.23 18.90 30.86
C ILE A 32 6.19 18.27 31.78
N LEU A 33 5.43 17.28 31.28
CA LEU A 33 4.49 16.55 32.12
C LEU A 33 5.30 15.94 33.25
N SER A 34 5.18 16.54 34.42
CA SER A 34 5.70 15.97 35.66
C SER A 34 5.13 14.57 35.76
N ALA A 35 5.99 13.56 35.62
CA ALA A 35 5.56 12.17 35.70
C ALA A 35 4.84 12.00 37.04
N ALA A 36 3.58 11.54 37.02
CA ALA A 36 2.81 11.39 38.25
C ALA A 36 3.53 10.43 39.20
N VAL A 37 4.18 10.99 40.22
CA VAL A 37 4.92 10.24 41.23
C VAL A 37 3.90 9.60 42.18
N PRO A 38 3.99 8.29 42.46
CA PRO A 38 3.06 7.63 43.37
C PRO A 38 3.15 8.25 44.78
N GLN A 39 2.00 8.56 45.38
CA GLN A 39 1.94 9.12 46.73
C GLN A 39 2.12 8.01 47.80
N LEU A 40 3.38 7.75 48.14
CA LEU A 40 3.76 6.76 49.16
C LEU A 40 3.62 7.34 50.58
N THR A 41 3.29 6.48 51.54
CA THR A 41 3.34 6.86 52.97
C THR A 41 4.78 6.84 53.48
N PRO A 42 5.10 7.49 54.62
CA PRO A 42 6.42 7.40 55.25
C PRO A 42 6.84 5.95 55.58
N GLU A 43 5.87 5.09 55.94
CA GLU A 43 6.07 3.64 56.12
C GLU A 43 6.52 2.96 54.82
N GLU A 44 5.81 3.22 53.73
CA GLU A 44 6.08 2.64 52.41
C GLU A 44 7.42 3.10 51.83
N GLN A 45 7.77 4.37 52.02
CA GLN A 45 9.03 4.94 51.55
C GLN A 45 10.23 4.42 52.36
N ALA A 46 10.10 4.31 53.69
CA ALA A 46 11.10 3.66 54.53
C ALA A 46 11.27 2.16 54.18
N TRP A 47 10.17 1.48 53.83
CA TRP A 47 10.20 0.10 53.38
C TRP A 47 11.00 -0.05 52.07
N LEU A 48 10.76 0.80 51.06
CA LEU A 48 11.52 0.77 49.80
C LEU A 48 13.01 1.01 50.01
N SER A 49 13.39 2.06 50.74
CA SER A 49 14.79 2.39 50.99
C SER A 49 15.56 1.26 51.70
N HIS A 50 14.87 0.39 52.45
CA HIS A 50 15.49 -0.77 53.09
C HIS A 50 15.68 -1.99 52.15
N HIS A 51 14.94 -2.02 51.03
CA HIS A 51 14.89 -3.14 50.09
C HIS A 51 15.42 -2.80 48.68
N ASP A 52 15.94 -1.60 48.46
CA ASP A 52 16.51 -1.18 47.16
C ASP A 52 17.67 -2.06 46.72
N GLY A 53 17.67 -2.44 45.44
CA GLY A 53 18.59 -3.42 44.84
C GLY A 53 18.48 -4.84 45.38
N ARG A 54 17.54 -5.16 46.30
CA ARG A 54 17.45 -6.46 46.97
C ARG A 54 16.28 -7.33 46.51
N ILE A 55 15.18 -6.72 46.05
CA ILE A 55 13.98 -7.46 45.62
C ILE A 55 14.27 -8.27 44.36
N ARG A 56 14.09 -9.59 44.43
CA ARG A 56 14.38 -10.51 43.31
C ARG A 56 13.19 -10.58 42.36
N LEU A 57 13.34 -9.96 41.20
CA LEU A 57 12.35 -10.02 40.12
C LEU A 57 12.80 -10.99 39.04
N ALA A 58 11.90 -11.87 38.60
CA ALA A 58 12.13 -12.77 37.48
C ALA A 58 11.28 -12.37 36.27
N HIS A 59 11.90 -12.48 35.09
CA HIS A 59 11.26 -12.34 33.79
C HIS A 59 11.11 -13.72 33.14
N THR A 60 10.03 -13.92 32.39
CA THR A 60 9.84 -15.09 31.53
C THR A 60 10.81 -15.00 30.35
N PRO A 61 11.52 -16.08 29.96
CA PRO A 61 12.48 -15.99 28.87
C PRO A 61 11.87 -16.21 27.48
N ASP A 62 10.70 -16.85 27.40
CA ASP A 62 10.18 -17.52 26.19
C ASP A 62 8.75 -17.07 25.78
N TRP A 63 8.31 -15.88 26.17
CA TRP A 63 6.96 -15.36 25.92
C TRP A 63 6.94 -14.00 25.19
N PRO A 64 7.49 -13.89 23.97
CA PRO A 64 7.48 -12.62 23.23
C PRO A 64 6.08 -12.28 22.67
N PRO A 65 5.73 -10.99 22.49
CA PRO A 65 6.43 -9.79 22.91
C PRO A 65 6.07 -9.37 24.34
N MET A 66 5.48 -10.27 25.13
CA MET A 66 5.03 -9.99 26.50
C MET A 66 6.23 -9.87 27.44
N ASP A 67 7.00 -10.94 27.57
CA ASP A 67 8.16 -11.02 28.44
C ASP A 67 9.12 -12.10 27.93
N PHE A 68 10.31 -11.69 27.51
CA PHE A 68 11.32 -12.57 26.94
C PHE A 68 12.73 -12.01 27.14
N LEU A 69 13.75 -12.84 26.93
CA LEU A 69 15.13 -12.37 26.85
C LEU A 69 15.53 -12.17 25.39
N ASP A 70 16.25 -11.10 25.09
CA ASP A 70 16.86 -10.90 23.77
C ASP A 70 18.12 -11.77 23.58
N GLU A 71 18.77 -11.68 22.41
CA GLU A 71 20.00 -12.43 22.09
C GLU A 71 21.17 -12.11 23.03
N SER A 72 21.14 -10.98 23.77
CA SER A 72 22.13 -10.60 24.78
C SER A 72 21.80 -11.12 26.19
N GLY A 73 20.64 -11.75 26.37
CA GLY A 73 20.11 -12.15 27.68
C GLY A 73 19.42 -11.02 28.45
N THR A 74 19.09 -9.90 27.79
CA THR A 74 18.47 -8.73 28.43
C THR A 74 16.94 -8.82 28.42
N PRO A 75 16.25 -8.61 29.56
CA PRO A 75 14.79 -8.58 29.63
C PRO A 75 14.16 -7.57 28.68
N THR A 76 13.26 -8.07 27.84
CA THR A 76 12.68 -7.37 26.69
C THR A 76 11.20 -7.73 26.55
N GLY A 77 10.38 -6.81 26.02
CA GLY A 77 8.93 -6.97 25.89
C GLY A 77 8.13 -5.95 26.68
N MET A 78 6.80 -6.07 26.62
CA MET A 78 5.86 -5.19 27.31
C MET A 78 6.05 -5.21 28.83
N ALA A 79 6.22 -6.39 29.45
CA ALA A 79 6.42 -6.52 30.88
C ALA A 79 7.73 -5.87 31.34
N ALA A 80 8.83 -6.04 30.60
CA ALA A 80 10.08 -5.33 30.83
C ALA A 80 9.93 -3.80 30.71
N ASP A 81 9.08 -3.32 29.79
CA ASP A 81 8.74 -1.90 29.71
C ASP A 81 7.94 -1.39 30.92
N TYR A 82 6.95 -2.15 31.41
CA TYR A 82 6.24 -1.81 32.66
C TYR A 82 7.18 -1.80 33.87
N VAL A 83 8.07 -2.79 34.01
CA VAL A 83 9.09 -2.82 35.08
C VAL A 83 9.99 -1.59 35.00
N ARG A 84 10.45 -1.18 33.80
CA ARG A 84 11.24 0.05 33.64
C ARG A 84 10.49 1.32 34.04
N VAL A 85 9.18 1.41 33.79
CA VAL A 85 8.34 2.53 34.23
C VAL A 85 8.16 2.52 35.76
N ILE A 86 7.95 1.35 36.36
CA ILE A 86 7.83 1.19 37.81
C ILE A 86 9.13 1.60 38.51
N GLU A 87 10.28 1.08 38.08
CA GLU A 87 11.60 1.48 38.59
C GLU A 87 11.83 2.98 38.51
N LYS A 88 11.44 3.61 37.38
CA LYS A 88 11.58 5.06 37.18
C LYS A 88 10.65 5.89 38.08
N LYS A 89 9.42 5.43 38.33
CA LYS A 89 8.45 6.14 39.19
C LYS A 89 8.71 5.95 40.68
N LEU A 90 9.38 4.86 41.06
CA LEU A 90 9.78 4.56 42.45
C LEU A 90 11.21 5.01 42.81
N ASP A 91 12.03 5.41 41.82
CA ASP A 91 13.47 5.64 41.96
C ASP A 91 14.19 4.47 42.65
N PHE A 92 13.92 3.27 42.12
CA PHE A 92 14.25 1.97 42.73
C PHE A 92 14.77 0.99 41.68
N LYS A 93 15.59 0.00 42.08
CA LYS A 93 16.08 -1.06 41.18
C LYS A 93 15.76 -2.47 41.65
N PHE A 94 15.18 -3.27 40.76
CA PHE A 94 15.00 -4.70 40.98
C PHE A 94 16.29 -5.47 40.73
N ARG A 95 16.52 -6.52 41.52
CA ARG A 95 17.55 -7.51 41.24
C ARG A 95 16.99 -8.58 40.32
N MET A 96 17.38 -8.55 39.04
CA MET A 96 16.98 -9.59 38.08
C MET A 96 17.52 -10.96 38.51
N VAL A 97 16.67 -11.98 38.45
CA VAL A 97 17.02 -13.38 38.68
C VAL A 97 16.70 -14.20 37.41
N PRO A 98 17.71 -14.83 36.78
CA PRO A 98 17.48 -15.64 35.59
C PRO A 98 16.74 -16.94 35.94
N VAL A 99 15.87 -17.34 35.01
CA VAL A 99 15.06 -18.57 35.03
C VAL A 99 15.02 -19.14 33.59
N LYS A 100 14.92 -20.47 33.45
CA LYS A 100 14.94 -21.14 32.13
C LYS A 100 13.56 -21.30 31.50
N SER A 101 12.49 -21.18 32.29
CA SER A 101 11.11 -21.35 31.82
C SER A 101 10.11 -20.77 32.81
N TRP A 102 8.89 -20.53 32.34
CA TRP A 102 7.71 -20.24 33.17
C TRP A 102 7.51 -21.26 34.32
N SER A 103 7.73 -22.56 34.04
CA SER A 103 7.57 -23.63 35.04
C SER A 103 8.60 -23.55 36.17
N GLU A 104 9.86 -23.22 35.86
CA GLU A 104 10.90 -22.99 36.87
C GLU A 104 10.56 -21.76 37.72
N MET A 105 10.09 -20.68 37.08
CA MET A 105 9.74 -19.43 37.76
C MET A 105 8.62 -19.64 38.80
N LEU A 106 7.57 -20.39 38.46
CA LEU A 106 6.49 -20.70 39.42
C LEU A 106 6.97 -21.58 40.58
N ALA A 107 7.84 -22.57 40.33
CA ALA A 107 8.42 -23.41 41.39
C ALA A 107 9.26 -22.56 42.35
N ARG A 108 10.15 -21.73 41.82
CA ARG A 108 11.05 -20.86 42.58
C ARG A 108 10.33 -19.73 43.32
N ALA A 109 9.21 -19.23 42.79
CA ALA A 109 8.32 -18.32 43.50
C ALA A 109 7.61 -19.01 44.68
N ARG A 110 7.16 -20.27 44.51
CA ARG A 110 6.58 -21.08 45.60
C ARG A 110 7.59 -21.39 46.71
N GLU A 111 8.86 -21.54 46.36
CA GLU A 111 9.99 -21.69 47.30
C GLU A 111 10.44 -20.36 47.95
N GLY A 112 9.92 -19.21 47.51
CA GLY A 112 10.36 -17.90 48.00
C GLY A 112 11.78 -17.52 47.56
N THR A 113 12.31 -18.11 46.49
CA THR A 113 13.60 -17.72 45.88
C THR A 113 13.48 -16.62 44.83
N ILE A 114 12.24 -16.28 44.46
CA ILE A 114 11.83 -15.14 43.64
C ILE A 114 10.79 -14.37 44.45
N ASP A 115 10.91 -13.03 44.52
CA ASP A 115 10.01 -12.18 45.31
C ASP A 115 8.94 -11.53 44.42
N VAL A 116 9.25 -11.29 43.15
CA VAL A 116 8.34 -10.68 42.16
C VAL A 116 8.40 -11.42 40.82
N ILE A 117 7.23 -11.69 40.22
CA ILE A 117 7.08 -12.10 38.83
C ILE A 117 6.65 -10.86 38.02
N SER A 118 7.41 -10.56 36.97
CA SER A 118 7.21 -9.44 36.03
C SER A 118 5.78 -9.30 35.49
N ALA A 119 5.21 -10.39 34.98
CA ALA A 119 3.89 -10.46 34.38
C ALA A 119 3.32 -11.88 34.46
N GLY A 120 2.02 -11.97 34.66
CA GLY A 120 1.27 -13.22 34.59
C GLY A 120 -0.21 -12.99 34.90
N GLN A 121 -0.99 -14.06 34.87
CA GLN A 121 -2.41 -14.01 35.20
C GLN A 121 -2.69 -14.62 36.57
N GLU A 122 -3.62 -14.04 37.31
CA GLU A 122 -4.13 -14.60 38.55
C GLU A 122 -4.93 -15.89 38.28
N THR A 123 -4.59 -17.00 38.95
CA THR A 123 -5.41 -18.23 38.96
C THR A 123 -5.53 -18.78 40.38
N GLU A 124 -6.52 -19.63 40.64
CA GLU A 124 -6.81 -20.14 41.99
C GLU A 124 -5.65 -20.95 42.60
N ASP A 125 -4.79 -21.59 41.79
CA ASP A 125 -3.56 -22.20 42.31
C ASP A 125 -2.47 -21.17 42.62
N ARG A 126 -2.29 -20.17 41.74
CA ARG A 126 -1.29 -19.10 41.91
C ARG A 126 -1.58 -18.22 43.12
N LYS A 127 -2.86 -17.97 43.41
CA LYS A 127 -3.35 -17.28 44.62
C LYS A 127 -2.97 -17.97 45.93
N LYS A 128 -2.53 -19.24 45.92
CA LYS A 128 -2.13 -19.93 47.16
C LYS A 128 -0.80 -19.40 47.70
N PHE A 129 0.13 -19.01 46.82
CA PHE A 129 1.50 -18.63 47.20
C PHE A 129 1.93 -17.19 46.82
N MET A 130 1.23 -16.51 45.91
CA MET A 130 1.47 -15.09 45.60
C MET A 130 0.19 -14.24 45.73
N THR A 131 0.39 -12.94 45.96
CA THR A 131 -0.60 -11.86 45.81
C THR A 131 -0.44 -11.28 44.41
N TRP A 132 -1.52 -11.05 43.69
CA TRP A 132 -1.47 -10.49 42.33
C TRP A 132 -1.87 -9.01 42.34
N SER A 133 -1.17 -8.18 41.56
CA SER A 133 -1.50 -6.76 41.43
C SER A 133 -2.76 -6.55 40.58
N THR A 134 -3.29 -5.32 40.59
CA THR A 134 -4.19 -4.86 39.54
C THR A 134 -3.60 -5.13 38.14
N PRO A 135 -4.43 -5.55 37.16
CA PRO A 135 -3.93 -5.83 35.82
C PRO A 135 -3.52 -4.56 35.08
N PHE A 136 -2.28 -4.51 34.62
CA PHE A 136 -1.73 -3.41 33.82
C PHE A 136 -1.87 -3.63 32.31
N LEU A 137 -2.24 -4.86 31.88
CA LEU A 137 -2.43 -5.19 30.46
C LEU A 137 -3.51 -6.28 30.28
N ASN A 138 -4.49 -6.02 29.41
CA ASN A 138 -5.56 -6.99 29.09
C ASN A 138 -5.43 -7.42 27.63
N LEU A 139 -5.24 -8.72 27.38
CA LEU A 139 -5.00 -9.25 26.03
C LEU A 139 -6.05 -10.28 25.63
N LYS A 140 -6.49 -10.20 24.37
CA LYS A 140 -7.40 -11.18 23.77
C LYS A 140 -6.65 -12.43 23.33
N THR A 141 -7.27 -13.59 23.52
CA THR A 141 -6.77 -14.86 22.98
C THR A 141 -7.44 -15.24 21.67
N THR A 142 -6.71 -15.96 20.82
CA THR A 142 -7.11 -16.29 19.46
C THR A 142 -6.72 -17.71 19.12
N ILE A 143 -7.48 -18.31 18.20
CA ILE A 143 -7.24 -19.63 17.65
C ILE A 143 -6.38 -19.48 16.39
N ILE A 144 -5.21 -20.11 16.34
CA ILE A 144 -4.31 -20.13 15.17
C ILE A 144 -4.49 -21.46 14.43
N VAL A 145 -4.63 -21.42 13.11
CA VAL A 145 -4.71 -22.61 12.24
C VAL A 145 -3.90 -22.42 10.94
N ARG A 146 -3.62 -23.53 10.23
CA ARG A 146 -3.09 -23.48 8.86
C ARG A 146 -4.07 -22.78 7.92
N LYS A 147 -3.58 -21.93 7.01
CA LYS A 147 -4.36 -21.13 6.05
C LYS A 147 -5.34 -21.95 5.21
N GLN A 148 -5.02 -23.22 4.95
CA GLN A 148 -5.88 -24.18 4.23
C GLN A 148 -7.23 -24.42 4.94
N ASN A 149 -7.27 -24.38 6.26
CA ASN A 149 -8.52 -24.40 7.01
C ASN A 149 -9.15 -23.00 6.92
N THR A 150 -10.26 -22.87 6.21
CA THR A 150 -10.97 -21.59 5.98
C THR A 150 -12.10 -21.32 6.99
N MET A 151 -12.43 -22.26 7.87
CA MET A 151 -13.52 -22.11 8.83
C MET A 151 -13.21 -21.01 9.86
N LYS A 152 -14.20 -20.16 10.17
CA LYS A 152 -14.13 -19.29 11.34
C LYS A 152 -14.49 -20.14 12.56
N LEU A 153 -13.53 -20.35 13.47
CA LEU A 153 -13.69 -21.28 14.59
C LEU A 153 -14.06 -20.55 15.89
N CYS A 154 -14.92 -21.18 16.69
CA CYS A 154 -15.04 -20.99 18.14
C CYS A 154 -14.77 -22.31 18.87
N LEU A 155 -14.60 -22.28 20.19
CA LEU A 155 -14.21 -23.45 20.99
C LEU A 155 -15.14 -24.66 20.83
N ASP A 156 -16.46 -24.45 20.81
CA ASP A 156 -17.45 -25.52 20.63
C ASP A 156 -17.29 -26.28 19.30
N GLN A 157 -16.74 -25.63 18.27
CA GLN A 157 -16.51 -26.18 16.94
C GLN A 157 -15.17 -26.94 16.82
N MET A 158 -14.34 -26.97 17.87
CA MET A 158 -13.01 -27.59 17.85
C MET A 158 -13.01 -29.04 18.40
N ARG A 159 -14.18 -29.65 18.59
CA ARG A 159 -14.30 -31.02 19.11
C ARG A 159 -13.61 -32.02 18.18
N GLY A 160 -12.68 -32.81 18.75
CA GLY A 160 -11.89 -33.79 18.02
C GLY A 160 -10.62 -33.24 17.35
N MET A 161 -10.39 -31.92 17.39
CA MET A 161 -9.11 -31.31 16.98
C MET A 161 -8.05 -31.47 18.07
N ARG A 162 -6.79 -31.62 17.69
CA ARG A 162 -5.64 -31.53 18.60
C ARG A 162 -5.26 -30.07 18.82
N ILE A 163 -5.57 -29.55 20.00
CA ILE A 163 -5.44 -28.13 20.34
C ILE A 163 -4.22 -27.89 21.24
N GLY A 164 -3.21 -27.19 20.73
CA GLY A 164 -2.06 -26.75 21.52
C GLY A 164 -2.44 -25.66 22.53
N VAL A 165 -1.92 -25.80 23.75
CA VAL A 165 -1.85 -24.74 24.77
C VAL A 165 -0.52 -24.82 25.51
N ALA A 166 0.07 -23.67 25.84
CA ALA A 166 1.31 -23.62 26.60
C ALA A 166 1.11 -24.18 28.02
N ARG A 167 2.02 -25.05 28.44
CA ARG A 167 1.94 -25.76 29.72
C ARG A 167 1.98 -24.79 30.90
N GLN A 168 1.08 -24.98 31.87
CA GLN A 168 0.93 -24.12 33.06
C GLN A 168 0.54 -22.64 32.78
N TYR A 169 0.16 -22.28 31.55
CA TYR A 169 -0.43 -20.96 31.25
C TYR A 169 -1.94 -20.94 31.58
N ALA A 170 -2.45 -19.79 32.00
CA ALA A 170 -3.81 -19.67 32.54
C ALA A 170 -4.92 -20.07 31.55
N VAL A 171 -4.72 -19.82 30.25
CA VAL A 171 -5.68 -20.22 29.20
C VAL A 171 -5.94 -21.73 29.16
N GLY A 172 -4.91 -22.55 29.43
CA GLY A 172 -5.06 -24.00 29.49
C GLY A 172 -5.79 -24.47 30.74
N GLU A 173 -5.70 -23.75 31.86
CA GLU A 173 -6.47 -24.05 33.08
C GLU A 173 -7.96 -23.73 32.84
N PHE A 174 -8.23 -22.54 32.30
CA PHE A 174 -9.57 -22.07 31.97
C PHE A 174 -10.31 -23.01 31.00
N ILE A 175 -9.67 -23.38 29.88
CA ILE A 175 -10.29 -24.23 28.85
C ILE A 175 -10.58 -25.63 29.40
N ARG A 176 -9.69 -26.20 30.22
CA ARG A 176 -9.95 -27.52 30.85
C ARG A 176 -11.13 -27.49 31.83
N GLN A 177 -11.37 -26.37 32.51
CA GLN A 177 -12.51 -26.21 33.42
C GLN A 177 -13.84 -26.05 32.68
N GLN A 178 -13.89 -25.24 31.62
CA GLN A 178 -15.15 -24.94 30.91
C GLN A 178 -15.45 -25.86 29.71
N TYR A 179 -14.41 -26.42 29.07
CA TYR A 179 -14.50 -27.24 27.85
C TYR A 179 -13.76 -28.58 28.03
N PRO A 180 -14.10 -29.41 29.04
CA PRO A 180 -13.38 -30.65 29.37
C PRO A 180 -13.43 -31.73 28.28
N TYR A 181 -14.24 -31.54 27.24
CA TYR A 181 -14.40 -32.44 26.10
C TYR A 181 -13.44 -32.15 24.93
N LEU A 182 -12.60 -31.11 25.02
CA LEU A 182 -11.61 -30.76 23.99
C LEU A 182 -10.29 -31.50 24.18
N THR A 183 -9.66 -31.91 23.08
CA THR A 183 -8.38 -32.64 23.10
C THR A 183 -7.20 -31.67 23.18
N MET A 184 -6.92 -31.20 24.39
CA MET A 184 -5.83 -30.29 24.68
C MET A 184 -4.47 -31.01 24.70
N VAL A 185 -3.46 -30.43 24.07
CA VAL A 185 -2.07 -30.88 24.07
C VAL A 185 -1.21 -29.80 24.73
N ASP A 186 -0.54 -30.15 25.82
CA ASP A 186 0.43 -29.25 26.47
C ASP A 186 1.70 -29.15 25.62
N VAL A 187 2.06 -27.93 25.21
CA VAL A 187 3.35 -27.60 24.58
C VAL A 187 4.25 -26.85 25.57
N SER A 188 5.56 -26.90 25.39
CA SER A 188 6.54 -26.31 26.33
C SER A 188 6.44 -24.79 26.35
N ASN A 189 6.26 -24.16 25.19
CA ASN A 189 6.12 -22.72 25.03
C ASN A 189 5.28 -22.35 23.78
N PRO A 190 4.83 -21.08 23.63
CA PRO A 190 3.99 -20.68 22.50
C PRO A 190 4.65 -20.82 21.12
N LEU A 191 5.97 -20.64 21.03
CA LEU A 191 6.73 -20.76 19.79
C LEU A 191 6.72 -22.21 19.26
N GLU A 192 6.95 -23.19 20.14
CA GLU A 192 6.83 -24.61 19.83
C GLU A 192 5.42 -24.95 19.32
N GLY A 193 4.37 -24.52 20.04
CA GLY A 193 2.98 -24.78 19.63
C GLY A 193 2.60 -24.19 18.27
N ILE A 194 3.04 -22.96 17.97
CA ILE A 194 2.83 -22.32 16.66
C ILE A 194 3.56 -23.08 15.55
N ARG A 195 4.81 -23.51 15.79
CA ARG A 195 5.57 -24.35 14.85
C ARG A 195 4.89 -25.71 14.62
N MET A 196 4.38 -26.38 15.66
CA MET A 196 3.64 -27.64 15.53
C MET A 196 2.36 -27.51 14.68
N VAL A 197 1.60 -26.41 14.80
CA VAL A 197 0.46 -26.15 13.90
C VAL A 197 0.92 -25.92 12.46
N SER A 198 2.03 -25.20 12.27
CA SER A 198 2.63 -24.98 10.94
C SER A 198 3.04 -26.29 10.27
N PHE A 199 3.69 -27.20 10.99
CA PHE A 199 4.18 -28.48 10.47
C PHE A 199 3.09 -29.56 10.31
N GLY A 200 1.88 -29.36 10.82
CA GLY A 200 0.79 -30.34 10.71
C GLY A 200 0.59 -31.23 11.95
N GLU A 201 1.41 -31.08 12.97
CA GLU A 201 1.38 -31.90 14.18
C GLU A 201 0.23 -31.56 15.13
N LEU A 202 -0.27 -30.32 15.08
CA LEU A 202 -1.46 -29.85 15.78
C LEU A 202 -2.45 -29.27 14.77
N ASP A 203 -3.74 -29.33 15.07
CA ASP A 203 -4.80 -28.76 14.23
C ASP A 203 -4.99 -27.27 14.48
N ALA A 204 -4.84 -26.87 15.75
CA ALA A 204 -4.92 -25.49 16.19
C ALA A 204 -4.00 -25.22 17.40
N MET A 205 -3.67 -23.95 17.64
CA MET A 205 -2.99 -23.46 18.83
C MET A 205 -3.80 -22.29 19.41
N ILE A 206 -3.94 -22.21 20.73
CA ILE A 206 -4.59 -21.08 21.41
C ILE A 206 -3.54 -20.27 22.17
N THR A 207 -3.42 -18.99 21.83
CA THR A 207 -2.51 -18.03 22.48
C THR A 207 -3.04 -16.60 22.33
N GLU A 208 -2.34 -15.61 22.86
CA GLU A 208 -2.70 -14.19 22.79
C GLU A 208 -2.43 -13.58 21.41
N VAL A 209 -3.25 -12.62 20.98
CA VAL A 209 -3.11 -11.97 19.65
C VAL A 209 -1.72 -11.32 19.46
N PRO A 210 -1.14 -10.54 20.41
CA PRO A 210 0.21 -10.01 20.25
C PRO A 210 1.30 -11.09 20.14
N ASN A 211 1.21 -12.16 20.93
CA ASN A 211 2.13 -13.29 20.90
C ASN A 211 2.07 -14.01 19.55
N ALA A 212 0.84 -14.29 19.06
CA ALA A 212 0.59 -14.88 17.76
C ALA A 212 1.20 -14.05 16.63
N LEU A 213 0.89 -12.75 16.58
CA LEU A 213 1.34 -11.85 15.53
C LEU A 213 2.86 -11.68 15.54
N TYR A 214 3.46 -11.48 16.72
CA TYR A 214 4.91 -11.34 16.85
C TYR A 214 5.64 -12.59 16.37
N ILE A 215 5.26 -13.78 16.87
CA ILE A 215 5.92 -15.03 16.48
C ILE A 215 5.74 -15.30 14.99
N ILE A 216 4.55 -15.07 14.42
CA ILE A 216 4.31 -15.23 12.98
C ILE A 216 5.18 -14.27 12.16
N GLU A 217 5.37 -13.02 12.61
CA GLU A 217 6.18 -12.01 11.92
C GLU A 217 7.70 -12.30 12.04
N THR A 218 8.21 -12.61 13.24
CA THR A 218 9.64 -12.83 13.47
C THR A 218 10.14 -14.15 12.87
N GLU A 219 9.37 -15.23 13.01
CA GLU A 219 9.66 -16.54 12.41
C GLU A 219 9.28 -16.61 10.92
N LYS A 220 8.64 -15.55 10.38
CA LYS A 220 8.19 -15.44 8.98
C LYS A 220 7.28 -16.61 8.55
N ILE A 221 6.38 -17.04 9.43
CA ILE A 221 5.51 -18.20 9.22
C ILE A 221 4.33 -17.82 8.32
N THR A 222 4.48 -18.03 7.01
CA THR A 222 3.51 -17.56 6.00
C THR A 222 2.28 -18.44 5.81
N ASN A 223 2.26 -19.67 6.35
CA ASN A 223 1.21 -20.68 6.16
C ASN A 223 0.12 -20.69 7.25
N LEU A 224 0.19 -19.81 8.25
CA LEU A 224 -0.80 -19.71 9.35
C LEU A 224 -1.74 -18.51 9.21
N ARG A 225 -2.90 -18.58 9.88
CA ARG A 225 -3.83 -17.46 10.05
C ARG A 225 -4.53 -17.51 11.41
N LEU A 226 -5.09 -16.39 11.82
CA LEU A 226 -6.06 -16.32 12.91
C LEU A 226 -7.42 -16.86 12.42
N ALA A 227 -7.95 -17.84 13.15
CA ALA A 227 -9.20 -18.55 12.84
C ALA A 227 -10.43 -17.94 13.53
N GLY A 228 -10.22 -17.33 14.70
CA GLY A 228 -11.27 -16.78 15.54
C GLY A 228 -10.75 -16.24 16.86
N ASP A 229 -11.65 -15.60 17.60
CA ASP A 229 -11.46 -15.19 19.00
C ASP A 229 -12.05 -16.30 19.90
N THR A 230 -11.41 -16.61 21.02
CA THR A 230 -11.92 -17.61 21.98
C THR A 230 -13.00 -17.03 22.90
N GLY A 231 -13.14 -15.71 22.95
CA GLY A 231 -13.99 -14.98 23.89
C GLY A 231 -13.32 -14.67 25.23
N PHE A 232 -12.01 -14.95 25.39
CA PHE A 232 -11.30 -14.73 26.66
C PHE A 232 -10.30 -13.57 26.59
N GLU A 233 -10.40 -12.71 27.60
CA GLU A 233 -9.45 -11.63 27.89
C GLU A 233 -8.57 -12.02 29.07
N LEU A 234 -7.29 -12.26 28.82
CA LEU A 234 -6.29 -12.55 29.83
C LEU A 234 -5.80 -11.26 30.46
N LYS A 235 -6.04 -11.15 31.76
CA LYS A 235 -5.67 -10.01 32.60
C LYS A 235 -4.28 -10.22 33.19
N HIS A 236 -3.34 -9.35 32.87
CA HIS A 236 -1.94 -9.44 33.26
C HIS A 236 -1.60 -8.48 34.37
N GLY A 237 -1.17 -9.03 35.52
CA GLY A 237 -0.64 -8.29 36.66
C GLY A 237 0.74 -8.82 37.07
N MET A 238 1.34 -8.20 38.07
CA MET A 238 2.58 -8.68 38.70
C MET A 238 2.24 -9.70 39.79
N GLY A 239 3.03 -10.76 39.90
CA GLY A 239 2.96 -11.68 41.03
C GLY A 239 3.89 -11.20 42.14
N ILE A 240 3.38 -10.95 43.35
CA ILE A 240 4.12 -10.42 44.50
C ILE A 240 4.09 -11.44 45.65
N ARG A 241 5.21 -11.56 46.37
CA ARG A 241 5.34 -12.41 47.56
C ARG A 241 4.28 -12.07 48.62
N LYS A 242 3.58 -13.09 49.13
CA LYS A 242 2.39 -12.92 50.02
C LYS A 242 2.67 -12.22 51.35
N ASP A 243 3.85 -12.41 51.91
CA ASP A 243 4.28 -11.86 53.19
C ASP A 243 4.68 -10.37 53.11
N TRP A 244 4.61 -9.74 51.92
CA TRP A 244 4.94 -8.32 51.71
C TRP A 244 3.71 -7.46 51.32
N PRO A 245 2.68 -7.32 52.19
CA PRO A 245 1.49 -6.52 51.89
C PRO A 245 1.83 -5.03 51.70
N VAL A 246 2.84 -4.49 52.38
CA VAL A 246 3.32 -3.11 52.19
C VAL A 246 3.78 -2.89 50.75
N PHE A 247 4.62 -3.79 50.22
CA PHE A 247 5.09 -3.70 48.83
C PHE A 247 3.94 -3.86 47.82
N SER A 248 2.95 -4.71 48.11
CA SER A 248 1.74 -4.80 47.29
C SER A 248 1.04 -3.45 47.17
N ARG A 249 0.84 -2.71 48.27
CA ARG A 249 0.24 -1.34 48.23
C ARG A 249 1.08 -0.35 47.41
N ILE A 250 2.40 -0.47 47.46
CA ILE A 250 3.32 0.37 46.70
C ILE A 250 3.17 0.11 45.20
N ILE A 251 3.14 -1.16 44.78
CA ILE A 251 2.91 -1.51 43.37
C ILE A 251 1.53 -1.06 42.91
N GLU A 252 0.46 -1.24 43.71
CA GLU A 252 -0.87 -0.72 43.38
C GLU A 252 -0.87 0.79 43.12
N LYS A 253 -0.27 1.58 44.03
CA LYS A 253 -0.14 3.04 43.86
C LYS A 253 0.70 3.43 42.65
N THR A 254 1.71 2.64 42.31
CA THR A 254 2.62 2.90 41.18
C THR A 254 1.93 2.58 39.86
N LEU A 255 1.23 1.45 39.75
CA LEU A 255 0.43 1.10 38.58
C LEU A 255 -0.68 2.13 38.36
N ALA A 256 -1.37 2.56 39.43
CA ALA A 256 -2.38 3.61 39.36
C ALA A 256 -1.83 5.01 38.96
N SER A 257 -0.50 5.23 39.05
CA SER A 257 0.14 6.47 38.57
C SER A 257 0.72 6.35 37.15
N ILE A 258 0.59 5.20 36.49
CA ILE A 258 0.85 5.05 35.05
C ILE A 258 -0.33 5.65 34.28
N THR A 259 -0.04 6.62 33.41
CA THR A 259 -1.06 7.31 32.61
C THR A 259 -1.52 6.43 31.44
N GLN A 260 -2.73 6.70 30.92
CA GLN A 260 -3.24 5.99 29.75
C GLN A 260 -2.32 6.15 28.52
N ASP A 261 -1.63 7.28 28.39
CA ASP A 261 -0.65 7.48 27.31
C ASP A 261 0.62 6.65 27.52
N GLU A 262 1.13 6.51 28.76
CA GLU A 262 2.22 5.56 29.05
C GLU A 262 1.81 4.10 28.74
N HIS A 263 0.58 3.68 29.09
CA HIS A 263 0.03 2.38 28.69
C HIS A 263 -0.03 2.21 27.17
N ASN A 264 -0.52 3.24 26.45
CA ASN A 264 -0.66 3.25 25.00
C ASN A 264 0.71 3.20 24.29
N ASP A 265 1.71 3.90 24.79
CA ASP A 265 3.06 3.96 24.22
C ASP A 265 3.80 2.63 24.35
N ILE A 266 3.68 1.95 25.50
CA ILE A 266 4.18 0.58 25.67
C ILE A 266 3.48 -0.35 24.68
N TYR A 267 2.15 -0.30 24.61
CA TYR A 267 1.39 -1.17 23.71
C TYR A 267 1.75 -0.96 22.23
N ARG A 268 1.80 0.29 21.75
CA ARG A 268 2.10 0.64 20.36
C ARG A 268 3.53 0.29 19.93
N ARG A 269 4.48 0.28 20.87
CA ARG A 269 5.87 -0.14 20.59
C ARG A 269 5.97 -1.60 20.17
N TRP A 270 5.18 -2.46 20.81
CA TRP A 270 5.21 -3.91 20.61
C TRP A 270 4.13 -4.41 19.64
N VAL A 271 2.99 -3.72 19.53
CA VAL A 271 1.84 -4.12 18.71
C VAL A 271 1.57 -3.09 17.62
N LYS A 272 2.16 -3.30 16.44
CA LYS A 272 2.04 -2.42 15.26
C LYS A 272 0.73 -2.61 14.49
N LEU A 273 -0.40 -2.34 15.14
CA LEU A 273 -1.68 -2.23 14.43
C LEU A 273 -1.58 -1.11 13.36
N HIS A 274 -1.69 -1.48 12.09
CA HIS A 274 -1.74 -0.54 10.97
C HIS A 274 -3.11 0.15 10.89
N THR A 275 -3.40 1.04 11.85
CA THR A 275 -4.55 1.94 11.80
C THR A 275 -4.11 3.29 11.23
N GLN A 276 -4.19 3.47 9.90
CA GLN A 276 -4.00 4.78 9.30
C GLN A 276 -5.21 5.68 9.62
N SER A 277 -4.96 6.82 10.27
CA SER A 277 -5.99 7.83 10.52
C SER A 277 -6.22 8.69 9.28
N VAL A 278 -7.48 8.83 8.86
CA VAL A 278 -7.90 9.45 7.59
C VAL A 278 -7.45 10.91 7.46
N PHE A 279 -7.24 11.61 8.58
CA PHE A 279 -6.81 13.02 8.61
C PHE A 279 -5.31 13.23 8.36
N GLN A 280 -4.50 12.17 8.43
CA GLN A 280 -3.07 12.21 8.13
C GLN A 280 -2.76 11.93 6.66
N THR A 281 -3.77 11.55 5.86
CA THR A 281 -3.62 11.29 4.43
C THR A 281 -3.59 12.61 3.66
N ARG A 282 -2.57 12.81 2.80
CA ARG A 282 -2.36 14.08 2.07
C ARG A 282 -3.54 14.49 1.18
N THR A 283 -4.30 13.52 0.68
CA THR A 283 -5.54 13.69 -0.10
C THR A 283 -6.58 14.57 0.61
N PHE A 284 -6.66 14.50 1.95
CA PHE A 284 -7.54 15.35 2.76
C PHE A 284 -7.10 16.82 2.72
N TRP A 285 -5.81 17.10 2.88
CA TRP A 285 -5.31 18.48 2.91
C TRP A 285 -5.22 19.13 1.51
N TYR A 286 -4.99 18.36 0.45
CA TYR A 286 -5.05 18.88 -0.92
C TYR A 286 -6.46 19.30 -1.34
N SER A 287 -7.49 18.55 -0.93
CA SER A 287 -8.89 18.94 -1.20
C SER A 287 -9.31 20.20 -0.42
N VAL A 288 -8.80 20.40 0.80
CA VAL A 288 -8.98 21.66 1.55
C VAL A 288 -8.28 22.84 0.86
N LEU A 289 -7.01 22.72 0.48
CA LEU A 289 -6.23 23.80 -0.14
C LEU A 289 -6.74 24.19 -1.53
N GLY A 290 -7.11 23.22 -2.37
CA GLY A 290 -7.67 23.50 -3.70
C GLY A 290 -8.96 24.32 -3.62
N THR A 291 -9.79 24.08 -2.61
CA THR A 291 -11.05 24.81 -2.40
C THR A 291 -10.80 26.28 -2.05
N ALA A 292 -9.75 26.60 -1.29
CA ALA A 292 -9.43 27.97 -0.88
C ALA A 292 -8.88 28.84 -2.02
N ALA A 293 -8.03 28.27 -2.89
CA ALA A 293 -7.41 29.01 -4.00
C ALA A 293 -8.44 29.50 -5.05
N VAL A 294 -9.43 28.66 -5.36
CA VAL A 294 -10.53 28.98 -6.30
C VAL A 294 -11.32 30.20 -5.84
N ILE A 295 -11.56 30.35 -4.53
CA ILE A 295 -12.31 31.47 -3.96
C ILE A 295 -11.57 32.80 -4.15
N MET A 296 -10.24 32.80 -4.01
CA MET A 296 -9.44 34.03 -4.07
C MET A 296 -9.28 34.56 -5.51
N LEU A 297 -9.12 33.65 -6.49
CA LEU A 297 -9.06 34.00 -7.91
C LEU A 297 -10.33 34.70 -8.41
N VAL A 298 -11.49 34.21 -7.95
CA VAL A 298 -12.82 34.77 -8.30
C VAL A 298 -13.03 36.18 -7.74
N MET A 299 -12.40 36.57 -6.63
CA MET A 299 -12.50 37.94 -6.12
C MET A 299 -11.73 38.96 -6.96
N GLY A 300 -10.52 38.62 -7.43
CA GLY A 300 -9.66 39.57 -8.15
C GLY A 300 -10.26 40.01 -9.50
N THR A 301 -10.85 39.08 -10.23
CA THR A 301 -11.48 39.33 -11.54
C THR A 301 -12.74 40.20 -11.46
N VAL A 302 -13.48 40.13 -10.36
CA VAL A 302 -14.73 40.90 -10.16
C VAL A 302 -14.46 42.40 -9.94
N VAL A 303 -13.31 42.77 -9.37
CA VAL A 303 -12.99 44.18 -9.06
C VAL A 303 -12.56 44.95 -10.30
N THR A 304 -11.71 44.37 -11.15
CA THR A 304 -11.20 45.03 -12.36
C THR A 304 -12.29 45.22 -13.42
N TRP A 305 -13.15 44.23 -13.61
CA TRP A 305 -14.32 44.27 -14.51
C TRP A 305 -15.27 45.43 -14.18
N ASN A 306 -15.49 45.69 -12.88
CA ASN A 306 -16.42 46.72 -12.39
C ASN A 306 -16.02 48.16 -12.76
N ILE A 307 -14.71 48.42 -12.91
CA ILE A 307 -14.18 49.78 -13.14
C ILE A 307 -14.29 50.17 -14.61
N GLN A 308 -14.03 49.24 -15.55
CA GLN A 308 -14.16 49.51 -16.99
C GLN A 308 -15.63 49.65 -17.44
N LEU A 309 -16.53 48.82 -16.89
CA LEU A 309 -17.94 48.78 -17.27
C LEU A 309 -18.64 50.14 -17.13
N LYS A 310 -18.25 50.93 -16.11
CA LYS A 310 -18.97 52.15 -15.69
C LYS A 310 -18.88 53.33 -16.66
N ARG A 311 -17.92 53.35 -17.60
CA ARG A 311 -17.71 54.49 -18.53
C ARG A 311 -18.46 54.38 -19.86
N GLN A 312 -18.79 53.16 -20.33
CA GLN A 312 -19.56 52.98 -21.58
C GLN A 312 -21.09 53.08 -21.36
N VAL A 313 -21.54 52.94 -20.10
CA VAL A 313 -22.97 52.84 -19.74
C VAL A 313 -23.75 54.13 -19.96
N ASN A 314 -23.16 55.33 -19.85
CA ASN A 314 -23.92 56.60 -19.72
C ASN A 314 -24.43 57.30 -20.99
N GLN A 315 -24.05 56.86 -22.20
CA GLN A 315 -24.52 57.49 -23.46
C GLN A 315 -25.36 56.54 -24.33
N ARG A 316 -25.26 55.24 -24.10
CA ARG A 316 -26.23 54.28 -24.63
C ARG A 316 -27.56 54.31 -23.85
N THR A 317 -27.54 54.74 -22.59
CA THR A 317 -28.58 54.55 -21.55
C THR A 317 -29.99 55.11 -21.76
N GLU A 318 -30.31 55.77 -22.88
CA GLU A 318 -31.67 56.33 -23.10
C GLU A 318 -32.35 55.79 -24.35
N ALA A 319 -31.63 55.72 -25.47
CA ALA A 319 -32.07 55.03 -26.68
C ALA A 319 -31.74 53.53 -26.66
N LEU A 320 -30.88 53.09 -25.74
CA LEU A 320 -31.20 51.88 -25.00
C LEU A 320 -32.46 52.17 -24.19
N ARG A 321 -32.51 52.59 -22.90
CA ARG A 321 -33.63 52.46 -21.89
C ARG A 321 -35.01 51.91 -22.23
N ARG A 322 -35.56 52.07 -23.43
CA ARG A 322 -36.71 51.29 -23.92
C ARG A 322 -36.28 50.00 -24.61
N ASN A 323 -35.25 50.05 -25.44
CA ASN A 323 -34.49 48.87 -25.85
C ASN A 323 -33.65 48.32 -24.69
N GLU A 324 -33.13 49.13 -23.75
CA GLU A 324 -32.59 48.59 -22.48
C GLU A 324 -33.73 47.97 -21.72
N THR A 325 -34.83 48.60 -21.30
CA THR A 325 -35.79 47.84 -20.46
C THR A 325 -36.37 46.59 -21.15
N GLY A 326 -36.49 46.55 -22.49
CA GLY A 326 -36.72 45.29 -23.23
C GLY A 326 -35.54 44.29 -23.23
N LEU A 327 -34.32 44.78 -23.40
CA LEU A 327 -33.05 44.05 -23.35
C LEU A 327 -32.54 43.79 -21.92
N GLU A 328 -33.03 44.47 -20.89
CA GLU A 328 -32.78 44.38 -19.43
C GLU A 328 -33.85 43.46 -18.84
N ALA A 329 -35.04 43.39 -19.42
CA ALA A 329 -35.92 42.26 -19.20
C ALA A 329 -35.29 40.99 -19.79
N LEU A 330 -34.79 41.02 -21.04
CA LEU A 330 -34.06 39.90 -21.64
C LEU A 330 -32.68 39.63 -21.00
N LEU A 331 -31.96 40.66 -20.56
CA LEU A 331 -30.66 40.56 -19.90
C LEU A 331 -30.87 40.16 -18.45
N ALA A 332 -31.82 40.70 -17.69
CA ALA A 332 -32.11 40.15 -16.37
C ALA A 332 -32.62 38.70 -16.46
N LEU A 333 -33.33 38.30 -17.52
CA LEU A 333 -33.60 36.88 -17.84
C LEU A 333 -32.35 36.01 -18.04
N ASN A 334 -31.21 36.63 -18.33
CA ASN A 334 -29.96 36.05 -18.80
C ASN A 334 -28.78 36.26 -17.81
N GLU A 335 -28.88 37.29 -16.97
CA GLU A 335 -27.92 37.83 -15.98
C GLU A 335 -28.39 37.55 -14.56
N GLN A 336 -29.70 37.57 -14.27
CA GLN A 336 -30.15 37.04 -12.99
C GLN A 336 -29.92 35.53 -13.01
N PRO A 337 -29.20 34.97 -12.02
CA PRO A 337 -29.14 33.54 -11.82
C PRO A 337 -30.48 33.10 -11.24
N HIS A 338 -31.46 32.95 -12.13
CA HIS A 338 -32.72 32.29 -11.84
C HIS A 338 -32.40 30.85 -11.42
N GLY A 339 -32.31 30.61 -10.11
CA GLY A 339 -31.86 29.35 -9.52
C GLY A 339 -32.75 28.15 -9.87
N SER A 340 -33.95 28.41 -10.39
CA SER A 340 -34.82 27.42 -11.01
C SER A 340 -35.43 27.99 -12.30
N ILE A 341 -35.86 27.09 -13.19
CA ILE A 341 -36.59 27.43 -14.41
C ILE A 341 -37.86 28.24 -14.09
N GLN A 342 -38.53 27.95 -12.96
CA GLN A 342 -39.69 28.70 -12.49
C GLN A 342 -39.38 30.19 -12.22
N ALA A 343 -38.21 30.51 -11.66
CA ALA A 343 -37.81 31.89 -11.44
C ALA A 343 -37.56 32.66 -12.76
N ILE A 344 -37.15 31.97 -13.84
CA ILE A 344 -37.08 32.57 -15.19
C ILE A 344 -38.49 32.94 -15.66
N VAL A 345 -39.44 32.00 -15.54
CA VAL A 345 -40.82 32.14 -16.02
C VAL A 345 -41.58 33.25 -15.29
N GLU A 346 -41.53 33.28 -13.96
CA GLU A 346 -42.21 34.30 -13.15
C GLU A 346 -41.66 35.72 -13.40
N PHE A 347 -40.34 35.83 -13.60
CA PHE A 347 -39.69 37.09 -13.93
C PHE A 347 -40.06 37.56 -15.35
N ALA A 348 -39.96 36.66 -16.33
CA ALA A 348 -40.31 36.93 -17.72
C ALA A 348 -41.75 37.45 -17.84
N PHE A 349 -42.70 36.76 -17.19
CA PHE A 349 -44.11 37.12 -17.25
C PHE A 349 -44.39 38.53 -16.69
N ARG A 350 -43.77 38.89 -15.57
CA ARG A 350 -43.91 40.23 -14.97
C ARG A 350 -43.35 41.32 -15.87
N GLN A 351 -42.19 41.09 -16.47
CA GLN A 351 -41.59 42.05 -17.41
C GLN A 351 -42.42 42.23 -18.68
N MET A 352 -43.06 41.18 -19.20
CA MET A 352 -43.96 41.28 -20.35
C MET A 352 -45.17 42.21 -20.08
N LEU A 353 -45.74 42.15 -18.86
CA LEU A 353 -46.83 43.04 -18.44
C LEU A 353 -46.36 44.50 -18.37
N GLU A 354 -45.24 44.75 -17.67
CA GLU A 354 -44.68 46.09 -17.45
C GLU A 354 -44.26 46.77 -18.77
N LEU A 355 -43.58 46.05 -19.65
CA LEU A 355 -43.08 46.59 -20.92
C LEU A 355 -44.18 46.89 -21.94
N THR A 356 -45.19 46.02 -22.03
CA THR A 356 -46.35 46.27 -22.90
C THR A 356 -47.35 47.26 -22.27
N GLN A 357 -47.09 47.73 -21.04
CA GLN A 357 -47.97 48.59 -20.23
C GLN A 357 -49.40 48.02 -20.09
N SER A 358 -49.49 46.69 -20.03
CA SER A 358 -50.75 45.95 -19.96
C SER A 358 -51.23 45.85 -18.51
N ARG A 359 -52.54 45.97 -18.30
CA ARG A 359 -53.13 45.88 -16.95
C ARG A 359 -53.23 44.45 -16.43
N PHE A 360 -53.37 43.49 -17.33
CA PHE A 360 -53.38 42.06 -17.02
C PHE A 360 -52.81 41.25 -18.19
N GLY A 361 -52.61 39.94 -17.97
CA GLY A 361 -52.14 39.01 -18.98
C GLY A 361 -52.06 37.57 -18.45
N TYR A 362 -51.50 36.69 -19.25
CA TYR A 362 -51.30 35.28 -18.93
C TYR A 362 -50.09 34.69 -19.65
N LEU A 363 -49.57 33.59 -19.10
CA LEU A 363 -48.50 32.80 -19.70
C LEU A 363 -48.76 31.31 -19.45
N SER A 364 -48.73 30.51 -20.51
CA SER A 364 -48.93 29.06 -20.45
C SER A 364 -47.82 28.36 -21.21
N PHE A 365 -47.19 27.36 -20.59
CA PHE A 365 -46.11 26.58 -21.22
C PHE A 365 -46.16 25.11 -20.79
N ARG A 366 -45.59 24.23 -21.62
CA ARG A 366 -45.66 22.78 -21.46
C ARG A 366 -44.29 22.22 -21.03
N ASN A 367 -44.27 21.43 -19.96
CA ASN A 367 -43.05 20.73 -19.51
C ASN A 367 -42.85 19.41 -20.30
N GLN A 368 -41.67 18.79 -20.18
CA GLN A 368 -41.31 17.52 -20.83
C GLN A 368 -42.26 16.36 -20.45
N ASP A 369 -42.82 16.38 -19.24
CA ASP A 369 -43.81 15.40 -18.75
C ASP A 369 -45.25 15.69 -19.24
N GLY A 370 -45.43 16.66 -20.12
CA GLY A 370 -46.72 16.99 -20.76
C GLY A 370 -47.69 17.86 -19.94
N ILE A 371 -47.39 18.13 -18.68
CA ILE A 371 -48.18 19.02 -17.80
C ILE A 371 -48.09 20.47 -18.31
N THR A 372 -49.22 21.18 -18.29
CA THR A 372 -49.32 22.59 -18.68
C THR A 372 -49.44 23.47 -17.45
N HIS A 373 -48.44 24.32 -17.22
CA HIS A 373 -48.43 25.30 -16.13
C HIS A 373 -48.92 26.64 -16.67
N VAL A 374 -49.89 27.23 -15.98
CA VAL A 374 -50.54 28.50 -16.35
C VAL A 374 -50.34 29.53 -15.24
N LEU A 375 -49.76 30.68 -15.58
CA LEU A 375 -49.80 31.90 -14.78
C LEU A 375 -50.85 32.85 -15.37
N ASP A 376 -51.70 33.39 -14.51
CA ASP A 376 -52.82 34.27 -14.91
C ASP A 376 -52.98 35.42 -13.91
N SER A 377 -53.20 36.64 -14.42
CA SER A 377 -53.45 37.87 -13.64
C SER A 377 -54.79 38.55 -13.97
N SER A 378 -55.65 37.92 -14.78
CA SER A 378 -56.89 38.50 -15.32
C SER A 378 -57.93 38.96 -14.30
N ASN A 379 -57.87 38.47 -13.06
CA ASN A 379 -58.74 38.90 -11.95
C ASN A 379 -58.17 40.10 -11.13
N SER A 380 -57.06 40.71 -11.55
CA SER A 380 -56.43 41.85 -10.87
C SER A 380 -56.36 43.09 -11.77
N GLU A 381 -57.21 44.10 -11.54
CA GLU A 381 -57.25 45.34 -12.36
C GLU A 381 -55.93 46.15 -12.40
N ASN A 382 -55.02 45.86 -11.47
CA ASN A 382 -53.69 46.48 -11.37
C ASN A 382 -52.53 45.49 -11.63
N GLY A 383 -52.81 44.26 -12.08
CA GLY A 383 -51.79 43.26 -12.47
C GLY A 383 -50.88 42.73 -11.35
N LYS A 384 -51.14 43.09 -10.08
CA LYS A 384 -50.23 42.84 -8.93
C LYS A 384 -50.43 41.52 -8.22
N GLN A 385 -51.51 40.79 -8.51
CA GLN A 385 -51.78 39.46 -7.97
C GLN A 385 -52.05 38.50 -9.13
N PHE A 386 -51.32 37.40 -9.14
CA PHE A 386 -51.40 36.31 -10.11
C PHE A 386 -51.39 34.98 -9.36
N TYR A 387 -52.08 34.00 -9.92
CA TYR A 387 -52.17 32.65 -9.36
C TYR A 387 -51.68 31.63 -10.38
N THR A 388 -51.04 30.57 -9.87
CA THR A 388 -50.56 29.46 -10.70
C THR A 388 -51.60 28.35 -10.71
N LEU A 389 -51.99 27.89 -11.89
CA LEU A 389 -52.87 26.75 -12.09
C LEU A 389 -52.15 25.69 -12.92
N GLU A 390 -52.16 24.46 -12.43
CA GLU A 390 -51.74 23.30 -13.20
C GLU A 390 -52.98 22.65 -13.83
N LYS A 391 -52.92 22.43 -15.15
CA LYS A 391 -54.01 21.78 -15.90
C LYS A 391 -53.47 20.56 -16.63
N SER A 392 -54.14 19.42 -16.41
CA SER A 392 -53.78 18.13 -17.02
C SER A 392 -54.24 17.97 -18.47
N LYS A 393 -55.06 18.90 -18.99
CA LYS A 393 -55.43 18.98 -20.42
C LYS A 393 -55.12 20.38 -20.95
N GLY A 394 -54.36 20.40 -22.05
CA GLY A 394 -53.91 21.62 -22.73
C GLY A 394 -55.00 22.36 -23.51
N PHE A 395 -54.58 23.34 -24.32
CA PHE A 395 -55.44 24.29 -25.03
C PHE A 395 -56.53 23.60 -25.88
N THR A 396 -57.81 23.85 -25.56
CA THR A 396 -58.94 23.32 -26.33
C THR A 396 -59.30 24.25 -27.50
N THR A 397 -59.46 23.69 -28.70
CA THR A 397 -59.67 24.43 -29.96
C THR A 397 -61.11 24.94 -30.18
N GLY A 398 -62.04 24.62 -29.28
CA GLY A 398 -63.46 24.99 -29.39
C GLY A 398 -63.82 26.40 -28.91
N THR A 399 -62.92 27.10 -28.20
CA THR A 399 -63.16 28.46 -27.73
C THR A 399 -62.89 29.50 -28.83
N LYS A 400 -63.86 30.40 -29.05
CA LYS A 400 -63.69 31.62 -29.87
C LYS A 400 -63.35 32.81 -28.97
N GLY A 401 -62.63 33.81 -29.47
CA GLY A 401 -62.28 35.01 -28.70
C GLY A 401 -60.93 34.90 -28.00
N LEU A 402 -60.78 35.67 -26.91
CA LEU A 402 -59.51 36.07 -26.27
C LEU A 402 -58.41 34.99 -26.17
N TRP A 403 -58.75 33.73 -25.90
CA TRP A 403 -57.76 32.66 -25.69
C TRP A 403 -57.57 31.74 -26.89
N GLY A 404 -58.62 31.57 -27.70
CA GLY A 404 -58.64 30.57 -28.77
C GLY A 404 -58.20 31.10 -30.12
N ASP A 405 -58.30 32.41 -30.37
CA ASP A 405 -58.08 32.95 -31.72
C ASP A 405 -56.62 32.86 -32.19
N ALA A 406 -55.63 33.07 -31.30
CA ALA A 406 -54.20 32.93 -31.65
C ALA A 406 -53.78 31.46 -31.82
N VAL A 407 -54.42 30.53 -31.10
CA VAL A 407 -54.18 29.08 -31.20
C VAL A 407 -54.84 28.52 -32.47
N ARG A 408 -56.09 28.91 -32.75
CA ARG A 408 -56.86 28.46 -33.92
C ARG A 408 -56.32 29.02 -35.24
N LEU A 409 -55.79 30.25 -35.23
CA LEU A 409 -55.19 30.89 -36.41
C LEU A 409 -53.67 30.65 -36.52
N SER A 410 -53.07 29.94 -35.55
CA SER A 410 -51.63 29.63 -35.46
C SER A 410 -50.70 30.83 -35.71
N ARG A 411 -51.12 32.03 -35.30
CA ARG A 411 -50.38 33.28 -35.52
C ARG A 411 -50.69 34.29 -34.41
N PRO A 412 -49.82 35.29 -34.18
CA PRO A 412 -50.11 36.33 -33.21
C PRO A 412 -51.33 37.17 -33.61
N VAL A 413 -52.05 37.67 -32.61
CA VAL A 413 -53.29 38.45 -32.78
C VAL A 413 -53.22 39.70 -31.92
N ILE A 414 -53.59 40.85 -32.48
CA ILE A 414 -53.78 42.12 -31.78
C ILE A 414 -55.20 42.61 -32.06
N SER A 415 -55.88 43.14 -31.05
CA SER A 415 -57.07 43.95 -31.24
C SER A 415 -57.06 45.16 -30.30
N ASN A 416 -57.27 46.35 -30.86
CA ASN A 416 -57.41 47.60 -30.11
C ASN A 416 -58.87 48.05 -29.93
N ASP A 417 -59.82 47.27 -30.45
CA ASP A 417 -61.24 47.39 -30.14
C ASP A 417 -61.84 45.99 -30.00
N TYR A 418 -61.96 45.53 -28.75
CA TYR A 418 -62.47 44.19 -28.45
C TYR A 418 -63.96 44.02 -28.78
N ALA A 419 -64.77 45.08 -28.62
CA ALA A 419 -66.21 45.02 -28.82
C ALA A 419 -66.57 44.85 -30.31
N VAL A 420 -65.82 45.50 -31.21
CA VAL A 420 -65.97 45.32 -32.66
C VAL A 420 -65.43 43.97 -33.13
N SER A 421 -64.35 43.47 -32.52
CA SER A 421 -63.70 42.21 -32.95
C SER A 421 -64.31 40.93 -32.35
N ASN A 422 -65.09 41.02 -31.26
CA ASN A 422 -65.85 39.92 -30.68
C ASN A 422 -67.18 40.41 -30.07
N PRO A 423 -68.20 40.77 -30.89
CA PRO A 423 -69.43 41.43 -30.42
C PRO A 423 -70.25 40.62 -29.40
N ASP A 424 -70.20 39.30 -29.50
CA ASP A 424 -70.89 38.37 -28.59
C ASP A 424 -70.11 38.10 -27.28
N CYS A 425 -68.91 38.67 -27.11
CA CYS A 425 -68.02 38.47 -25.96
C CYS A 425 -67.75 36.98 -25.60
N ARG A 426 -67.80 36.06 -26.57
CA ARG A 426 -67.60 34.62 -26.32
C ARG A 426 -66.15 34.32 -25.92
N GLY A 427 -65.97 33.30 -25.08
CA GLY A 427 -64.66 32.75 -24.67
C GLY A 427 -63.90 33.54 -23.60
N LEU A 428 -64.59 34.40 -22.84
CA LEU A 428 -64.03 35.03 -21.64
C LEU A 428 -64.13 34.06 -20.43
N PRO A 429 -63.10 33.99 -19.56
CA PRO A 429 -63.18 33.25 -18.29
C PRO A 429 -64.16 33.91 -17.30
N GLU A 430 -64.77 33.12 -16.43
CA GLU A 430 -65.59 33.64 -15.32
C GLU A 430 -64.78 34.59 -14.42
N GLY A 431 -65.32 35.77 -14.17
CA GLY A 431 -64.67 36.84 -13.38
C GLY A 431 -63.96 37.92 -14.20
N CYS A 432 -63.63 37.66 -15.48
CA CYS A 432 -62.87 38.61 -16.30
C CYS A 432 -63.71 39.85 -16.67
N LYS A 433 -63.38 41.03 -16.12
CA LYS A 433 -64.11 42.28 -16.36
C LYS A 433 -63.56 43.08 -17.54
N HIS A 434 -64.50 43.55 -18.38
CA HIS A 434 -64.39 44.53 -19.47
C HIS A 434 -63.03 44.62 -20.19
N ILE A 435 -62.91 43.90 -21.30
CA ILE A 435 -61.76 44.00 -22.21
C ILE A 435 -62.05 45.06 -23.28
N THR A 436 -61.07 45.93 -23.49
CA THR A 436 -61.07 46.98 -24.52
C THR A 436 -60.00 46.70 -25.59
N ARG A 437 -58.82 46.21 -25.18
CA ARG A 437 -57.67 45.89 -26.05
C ARG A 437 -56.98 44.61 -25.61
N TYR A 438 -56.44 43.82 -26.53
CA TYR A 438 -55.62 42.65 -26.21
C TYR A 438 -54.59 42.29 -27.29
N MET A 439 -53.59 41.50 -26.89
CA MET A 439 -52.52 40.99 -27.75
C MET A 439 -52.06 39.60 -27.30
N ASN A 440 -51.95 38.64 -28.21
CA ASN A 440 -51.50 37.27 -27.95
C ASN A 440 -50.37 36.82 -28.89
N VAL A 441 -49.43 36.05 -28.36
CA VAL A 441 -48.27 35.51 -29.07
C VAL A 441 -48.05 34.02 -28.74
N PRO A 442 -48.19 33.10 -29.72
CA PRO A 442 -47.72 31.72 -29.61
C PRO A 442 -46.23 31.60 -29.97
N ILE A 443 -45.53 30.70 -29.28
CA ILE A 443 -44.13 30.31 -29.54
C ILE A 443 -44.12 28.84 -29.96
N PHE A 444 -43.44 28.56 -31.07
CA PHE A 444 -43.43 27.23 -31.68
C PHE A 444 -42.09 26.53 -31.51
N LYS A 445 -42.16 25.20 -31.41
CA LYS A 445 -41.03 24.29 -31.62
C LYS A 445 -41.56 23.10 -32.42
N ASP A 446 -40.89 22.75 -33.51
CA ASP A 446 -41.23 21.56 -34.33
C ASP A 446 -42.72 21.51 -34.74
N ASN A 447 -43.27 22.69 -35.10
CA ASN A 447 -44.68 22.94 -35.44
C ASN A 447 -45.72 22.81 -34.29
N GLU A 448 -45.32 22.47 -33.06
CA GLU A 448 -46.18 22.53 -31.87
C GLU A 448 -46.00 23.85 -31.09
N ILE A 449 -47.07 24.30 -30.41
CA ILE A 449 -47.01 25.46 -29.50
C ILE A 449 -46.42 25.03 -28.16
N VAL A 450 -45.22 25.54 -27.83
CA VAL A 450 -44.52 25.26 -26.56
C VAL A 450 -44.79 26.30 -25.49
N VAL A 451 -45.09 27.55 -25.89
CA VAL A 451 -45.47 28.66 -25.00
C VAL A 451 -46.57 29.49 -25.65
N LEU A 452 -47.55 29.96 -24.88
CA LEU A 452 -48.56 30.94 -25.28
C LEU A 452 -48.59 32.08 -24.26
N ALA A 453 -48.35 33.31 -24.72
CA ALA A 453 -48.33 34.52 -23.89
C ALA A 453 -49.41 35.50 -24.35
N GLY A 454 -50.17 36.08 -23.42
CA GLY A 454 -51.25 37.02 -23.73
C GLY A 454 -51.28 38.22 -22.78
N MET A 455 -51.65 39.40 -23.30
CA MET A 455 -51.56 40.70 -22.63
C MET A 455 -52.81 41.54 -22.94
N GLY A 456 -53.32 42.31 -21.97
CA GLY A 456 -54.61 43.01 -22.10
C GLY A 456 -54.71 44.40 -21.45
N ASN A 457 -55.63 45.20 -22.00
CA ASN A 457 -56.06 46.52 -21.52
C ASN A 457 -54.94 47.57 -21.33
N LYS A 458 -53.99 47.65 -22.26
CA LYS A 458 -53.07 48.80 -22.37
C LYS A 458 -53.87 50.13 -22.51
N PRO A 459 -53.45 51.23 -21.83
CA PRO A 459 -54.13 52.53 -21.92
C PRO A 459 -54.11 53.17 -23.32
N THR A 460 -53.12 52.81 -24.13
CA THR A 460 -52.97 53.21 -25.54
C THR A 460 -53.06 51.98 -26.44
N ASP A 461 -53.18 52.20 -27.74
CA ASP A 461 -53.23 51.11 -28.72
C ASP A 461 -51.97 50.25 -28.68
N TYR A 462 -52.15 48.93 -28.77
CA TYR A 462 -51.07 47.99 -29.04
C TYR A 462 -50.57 48.17 -30.47
N THR A 463 -49.26 48.18 -30.61
CA THR A 463 -48.56 48.42 -31.86
C THR A 463 -47.77 47.17 -32.28
N ALA A 464 -47.28 47.15 -33.51
CA ALA A 464 -46.29 46.16 -33.95
C ALA A 464 -45.00 46.18 -33.11
N SER A 465 -44.73 47.24 -32.33
CA SER A 465 -43.60 47.28 -31.40
C SER A 465 -43.85 46.46 -30.15
N ASP A 466 -45.05 46.57 -29.57
CA ASP A 466 -45.46 45.78 -28.40
C ASP A 466 -45.45 44.28 -28.73
N LEU A 467 -45.92 43.93 -29.94
CA LEU A 467 -45.91 42.56 -30.44
C LEU A 467 -44.50 41.99 -30.56
N ARG A 468 -43.56 42.78 -31.11
CA ARG A 468 -42.15 42.40 -31.18
C ARG A 468 -41.57 42.21 -29.78
N GLN A 469 -41.83 43.12 -28.84
CA GLN A 469 -41.32 43.03 -27.47
C GLN A 469 -41.82 41.78 -26.74
N LEU A 470 -43.13 41.49 -26.79
CA LEU A 470 -43.71 40.29 -26.18
C LEU A 470 -43.13 39.00 -26.79
N SER A 471 -43.04 38.95 -28.13
CA SER A 471 -42.47 37.80 -28.84
C SER A 471 -40.99 37.59 -28.52
N LEU A 472 -40.19 38.67 -28.49
CA LEU A 472 -38.77 38.60 -28.16
C LEU A 472 -38.54 38.06 -26.75
N LEU A 473 -39.30 38.53 -25.76
CA LEU A 473 -39.20 38.03 -24.38
C LEU A 473 -39.57 36.56 -24.24
N ALA A 474 -40.64 36.12 -24.91
CA ALA A 474 -41.09 34.73 -24.83
C ALA A 474 -40.12 33.76 -25.53
N HIS A 475 -39.52 34.15 -26.67
CA HIS A 475 -38.43 33.39 -27.30
C HIS A 475 -37.14 33.41 -26.48
N GLY A 476 -36.80 34.56 -25.88
CA GLY A 476 -35.62 34.71 -25.03
C GLY A 476 -35.69 33.83 -23.79
N MET A 477 -36.85 33.80 -23.12
CA MET A 477 -37.15 32.90 -22.01
C MET A 477 -36.93 31.43 -22.38
N TRP A 478 -37.49 30.98 -23.51
CA TRP A 478 -37.33 29.60 -23.95
C TRP A 478 -35.87 29.24 -24.23
N ARG A 479 -35.11 30.11 -24.93
CA ARG A 479 -33.69 29.90 -25.21
C ARG A 479 -32.84 29.92 -23.94
N MET A 480 -33.19 30.74 -22.95
CA MET A 480 -32.50 30.79 -21.65
C MET A 480 -32.65 29.50 -20.85
N ILE A 481 -33.86 28.95 -20.82
CA ILE A 481 -34.15 27.64 -20.20
C ILE A 481 -33.25 26.56 -20.82
N GLN A 482 -33.18 26.49 -22.16
CA GLN A 482 -32.32 25.53 -22.87
C GLN A 482 -30.83 25.74 -22.57
N ARG A 483 -30.33 26.98 -22.58
CA ARG A 483 -28.90 27.26 -22.38
C ARG A 483 -28.42 26.87 -20.99
N LYS A 484 -29.22 27.15 -19.95
CA LYS A 484 -28.86 26.79 -18.57
C LYS A 484 -28.76 25.28 -18.36
N THR A 485 -29.59 24.49 -19.04
CA THR A 485 -29.48 23.03 -19.05
C THR A 485 -28.15 22.55 -19.65
N ALA A 486 -27.68 23.17 -20.73
CA ALA A 486 -26.43 22.79 -21.41
C ALA A 486 -25.16 23.23 -20.64
N GLU A 487 -25.15 24.45 -20.10
CA GLU A 487 -24.03 25.01 -19.32
C GLU A 487 -23.70 24.14 -18.10
N HIS A 488 -24.73 23.67 -17.40
CA HIS A 488 -24.60 22.76 -16.25
C HIS A 488 -24.02 21.38 -16.63
N ALA A 489 -24.13 20.95 -17.89
CA ALA A 489 -23.50 19.72 -18.36
C ALA A 489 -22.00 19.92 -18.67
N MET A 490 -21.64 21.05 -19.28
CA MET A 490 -20.26 21.33 -19.71
C MET A 490 -19.29 21.50 -18.52
N LEU A 491 -19.63 22.37 -17.56
CA LEU A 491 -18.81 22.62 -16.36
C LEU A 491 -18.59 21.36 -15.52
N LYS A 492 -19.58 20.47 -15.52
CA LYS A 492 -19.50 19.15 -14.86
C LYS A 492 -18.55 18.18 -15.57
N SER A 493 -18.29 18.39 -16.87
CA SER A 493 -17.37 17.58 -17.68
C SER A 493 -15.93 18.09 -17.57
N GLU A 494 -15.70 19.40 -17.70
CA GLU A 494 -14.35 19.99 -17.64
C GLU A 494 -13.67 19.77 -16.29
N LYS A 495 -14.37 20.09 -15.19
CA LYS A 495 -13.85 19.85 -13.84
C LYS A 495 -13.49 18.38 -13.63
N ARG A 496 -14.33 17.46 -14.13
CA ARG A 496 -14.10 16.01 -14.04
C ARG A 496 -12.81 15.59 -14.76
N PHE A 497 -12.41 16.26 -15.84
CA PHE A 497 -11.16 15.95 -16.54
C PHE A 497 -9.93 16.45 -15.76
N ASN A 498 -9.92 17.72 -15.34
CA ASN A 498 -8.79 18.29 -14.61
C ASN A 498 -8.52 17.55 -13.29
N ASP A 499 -9.57 17.22 -12.54
CA ASP A 499 -9.50 16.45 -11.30
C ASP A 499 -8.88 15.05 -11.52
N LEU A 500 -8.99 14.44 -12.71
CA LEU A 500 -8.38 13.14 -13.04
C LEU A 500 -6.87 13.23 -13.34
N VAL A 501 -6.40 14.32 -13.96
CA VAL A 501 -4.98 14.44 -14.38
C VAL A 501 -4.10 14.89 -13.22
N GLU A 502 -4.52 15.88 -12.43
CA GLU A 502 -3.73 16.38 -11.29
C GLU A 502 -3.72 15.42 -10.09
N HIS A 503 -4.75 14.59 -9.93
CA HIS A 503 -4.78 13.54 -8.92
C HIS A 503 -4.37 12.14 -9.46
N SER A 504 -3.88 12.07 -10.70
CA SER A 504 -3.26 10.85 -11.22
C SER A 504 -2.04 10.47 -10.38
N PRO A 505 -1.90 9.20 -9.91
CA PRO A 505 -0.77 8.77 -9.10
C PRO A 505 0.56 8.76 -9.88
N ASN A 506 0.49 8.70 -11.21
CA ASN A 506 1.67 8.66 -12.07
C ASN A 506 2.19 10.08 -12.33
N ALA A 507 3.50 10.18 -12.54
CA ALA A 507 4.14 11.41 -12.99
C ALA A 507 3.86 11.59 -14.48
N ILE A 508 3.20 12.68 -14.86
CA ILE A 508 2.81 12.96 -16.25
C ILE A 508 3.51 14.24 -16.71
N ALA A 509 4.12 14.19 -17.89
CA ALA A 509 4.58 15.36 -18.63
C ALA A 509 4.12 15.31 -20.09
N ILE A 510 3.99 16.48 -20.72
CA ILE A 510 3.78 16.59 -22.17
C ILE A 510 4.99 17.32 -22.76
N VAL A 511 5.63 16.72 -23.75
CA VAL A 511 6.79 17.28 -24.47
C VAL A 511 6.38 17.69 -25.87
N ARG A 512 6.70 18.92 -26.28
CA ARG A 512 6.46 19.48 -27.61
C ARG A 512 7.67 20.30 -28.02
N GLU A 513 8.10 20.22 -29.29
CA GLU A 513 9.23 21.02 -29.82
C GLU A 513 10.51 20.88 -28.94
N ASN A 514 10.77 19.67 -28.42
CA ASN A 514 11.84 19.34 -27.46
C ASN A 514 11.80 20.15 -26.14
N GLN A 515 10.61 20.53 -25.67
CA GLN A 515 10.38 21.20 -24.38
C GLN A 515 9.19 20.60 -23.63
N VAL A 516 9.27 20.54 -22.30
CA VAL A 516 8.14 20.14 -21.43
C VAL A 516 7.14 21.30 -21.34
N VAL A 517 5.97 21.16 -21.96
CA VAL A 517 4.90 22.18 -21.96
C VAL A 517 3.87 22.01 -20.85
N TYR A 518 3.77 20.82 -20.26
CA TYR A 518 2.92 20.53 -19.11
C TYR A 518 3.59 19.49 -18.21
N LYS A 519 3.40 19.60 -16.89
CA LYS A 519 3.78 18.59 -15.89
C LYS A 519 2.77 18.59 -14.74
N ASN A 520 2.30 17.42 -14.32
CA ASN A 520 1.43 17.32 -13.14
C ASN A 520 2.24 17.40 -11.83
N ALA A 521 1.54 17.53 -10.69
CA ALA A 521 2.18 17.60 -9.38
C ALA A 521 3.15 16.43 -9.08
N ASN A 522 2.81 15.20 -9.50
CA ASN A 522 3.62 14.00 -9.24
C ASN A 522 4.92 13.94 -10.06
N HIS A 523 4.96 14.49 -11.28
CA HIS A 523 6.21 14.60 -12.04
C HIS A 523 7.27 15.41 -11.29
N THR A 524 6.88 16.57 -10.77
CA THR A 524 7.76 17.45 -9.98
C THR A 524 8.20 16.77 -8.68
N ALA A 525 7.35 15.94 -8.07
CA ALA A 525 7.69 15.19 -6.85
C ALA A 525 8.66 14.01 -7.09
N LEU A 526 8.58 13.35 -8.25
CA LEU A 526 9.39 12.16 -8.58
C LEU A 526 10.79 12.53 -9.11
N ILE A 527 10.85 13.42 -10.10
CA ILE A 527 12.07 13.70 -10.89
C ILE A 527 12.66 15.08 -10.54
N GLY A 528 11.80 16.03 -10.16
CA GLY A 528 12.18 17.43 -9.89
C GLY A 528 12.21 18.26 -11.17
N ASP A 529 13.12 19.24 -11.22
CA ASP A 529 13.37 20.09 -12.40
C ASP A 529 14.49 19.54 -13.29
N LEU A 530 14.68 18.22 -13.29
CA LEU A 530 15.65 17.56 -14.16
C LEU A 530 15.16 17.56 -15.60
N ASN A 531 15.97 18.07 -16.53
CA ASN A 531 15.67 17.96 -17.96
C ASN A 531 16.19 16.62 -18.49
N LEU A 532 15.31 15.61 -18.56
CA LEU A 532 15.63 14.29 -19.13
C LEU A 532 15.75 14.28 -20.66
N LEU A 533 15.43 15.39 -21.35
CA LEU A 533 15.61 15.53 -22.80
C LEU A 533 17.08 15.76 -23.20
N ASP A 534 18.00 15.88 -22.23
CA ASP A 534 19.44 15.83 -22.43
C ASP A 534 20.08 14.90 -21.39
N PRO A 535 19.98 13.56 -21.56
CA PRO A 535 20.46 12.59 -20.58
C PRO A 535 21.98 12.67 -20.35
N SER A 536 22.74 13.23 -21.31
CA SER A 536 24.19 13.36 -21.24
C SER A 536 24.68 14.23 -20.07
N LYS A 537 23.81 15.14 -19.58
CA LYS A 537 24.08 16.04 -18.45
C LYS A 537 23.55 15.52 -17.12
N VAL A 538 23.01 14.30 -17.08
CA VAL A 538 22.34 13.75 -15.90
C VAL A 538 23.29 12.85 -15.08
N GLU A 539 24.07 13.47 -14.19
CA GLU A 539 24.91 12.80 -13.17
C GLU A 539 24.13 11.93 -12.14
N ARG A 540 22.84 11.68 -12.38
CA ARG A 540 21.88 11.04 -11.46
C ARG A 540 21.27 9.75 -12.02
N LEU A 541 21.70 9.31 -13.20
CA LEU A 541 21.38 8.00 -13.76
C LEU A 541 22.48 6.98 -13.39
N HIS A 542 22.13 5.69 -13.35
CA HIS A 542 23.12 4.63 -13.15
C HIS A 542 23.95 4.40 -14.43
N PRO A 543 25.28 4.21 -14.35
CA PRO A 543 26.15 4.07 -15.52
C PRO A 543 25.69 3.03 -16.54
N ASP A 544 25.36 1.81 -16.12
CA ASP A 544 24.94 0.72 -17.02
C ASP A 544 23.60 0.98 -17.75
N ASP A 545 22.74 1.85 -17.22
CA ASP A 545 21.44 2.18 -17.84
C ASP A 545 21.54 3.35 -18.83
N LEU A 546 22.63 4.13 -18.74
CA LEU A 546 22.81 5.39 -19.48
C LEU A 546 22.72 5.23 -21.02
N PRO A 547 23.30 4.19 -21.66
CA PRO A 547 23.21 4.03 -23.11
C PRO A 547 21.76 3.83 -23.61
N GLY A 548 20.96 3.04 -22.87
CA GLY A 548 19.57 2.77 -23.20
C GLY A 548 18.68 4.01 -23.05
N VAL A 549 18.87 4.77 -21.97
CA VAL A 549 18.14 6.02 -21.71
C VAL A 549 18.46 7.09 -22.76
N ILE A 550 19.72 7.22 -23.18
CA ILE A 550 20.10 8.14 -24.27
C ILE A 550 19.37 7.76 -25.56
N SER A 551 19.42 6.49 -25.97
CA SER A 551 18.77 6.03 -27.20
C SER A 551 17.26 6.28 -27.20
N PHE A 552 16.59 6.06 -26.05
CA PHE A 552 15.16 6.30 -25.88
C PHE A 552 14.78 7.78 -26.08
N PHE A 553 15.46 8.71 -25.39
CA PHE A 553 15.14 10.13 -25.50
C PHE A 553 15.52 10.72 -26.88
N ASP A 554 16.59 10.23 -27.50
CA ASP A 554 16.95 10.58 -28.88
C ASP A 554 15.83 10.24 -29.89
N GLN A 555 15.16 9.11 -29.72
CA GLN A 555 14.05 8.68 -30.60
C GLN A 555 12.80 9.58 -30.42
N ILE A 556 12.54 10.08 -29.21
CA ILE A 556 11.50 11.09 -28.94
C ILE A 556 11.83 12.40 -29.68
N VAL A 557 13.08 12.88 -29.60
CA VAL A 557 13.52 14.11 -30.27
C VAL A 557 13.44 14.00 -31.80
N ARG A 558 13.69 12.81 -32.35
CA ARG A 558 13.59 12.53 -33.80
C ARG A 558 12.15 12.28 -34.29
N ASN A 559 11.17 12.26 -33.39
CA ASN A 559 9.75 11.99 -33.67
C ASN A 559 9.51 10.60 -34.31
N ASP A 560 10.34 9.61 -33.96
CA ASP A 560 10.42 8.28 -34.60
C ASP A 560 9.77 7.17 -33.74
N LEU A 561 8.79 7.54 -32.90
CA LEU A 561 8.19 6.66 -31.89
C LEU A 561 6.67 6.58 -32.00
N THR A 562 6.17 5.36 -32.13
CA THR A 562 4.74 5.02 -32.03
C THR A 562 4.32 4.74 -30.59
N HIS A 563 5.10 3.94 -29.86
CA HIS A 563 4.99 3.71 -28.42
C HIS A 563 6.29 3.04 -27.94
N SER A 564 6.87 3.50 -26.83
CA SER A 564 8.11 2.92 -26.29
C SER A 564 8.18 3.08 -24.77
N GLU A 565 8.88 2.16 -24.13
CA GLU A 565 9.12 2.12 -22.68
C GLU A 565 10.61 1.93 -22.40
N VAL A 566 11.16 2.67 -21.42
CA VAL A 566 12.49 2.43 -20.86
C VAL A 566 12.45 2.42 -19.33
N ALA A 567 13.05 1.40 -18.72
CA ALA A 567 13.22 1.30 -17.27
C ALA A 567 14.68 1.55 -16.88
N PHE A 568 14.91 2.41 -15.88
CA PHE A 568 16.24 2.82 -15.46
C PHE A 568 16.34 3.10 -13.95
N ARG A 569 17.55 2.99 -13.41
CA ARG A 569 17.90 3.34 -12.03
C ARG A 569 18.26 4.82 -11.94
N PHE A 570 17.61 5.49 -11.00
CA PHE A 570 17.68 6.93 -10.79
C PHE A 570 18.02 7.28 -9.34
N PHE A 571 18.95 8.21 -9.14
CA PHE A 571 19.34 8.73 -7.84
C PHE A 571 18.71 10.10 -7.60
N ARG A 572 18.08 10.31 -6.43
CA ARG A 572 17.48 11.62 -6.10
C ARG A 572 18.51 12.72 -5.79
N GLU A 573 19.71 12.32 -5.39
CA GLU A 573 20.82 13.19 -4.98
C GLU A 573 22.08 12.81 -5.79
N LYS A 574 23.06 13.71 -5.90
CA LYS A 574 24.30 13.42 -6.65
C LYS A 574 25.10 12.31 -5.96
N PRO A 575 25.64 11.32 -6.69
CA PRO A 575 26.50 10.29 -6.11
C PRO A 575 27.82 10.92 -5.64
N GLY A 576 27.92 11.15 -4.33
CA GLY A 576 29.11 11.76 -3.70
C GLY A 576 28.82 12.48 -2.37
N LEU A 577 27.62 13.03 -2.19
CA LEU A 577 27.18 13.62 -0.91
C LEU A 577 25.95 12.89 -0.37
N GLY A 578 26.18 11.98 0.59
CA GLY A 578 25.11 11.23 1.27
C GLY A 578 24.65 9.98 0.52
N LYS A 579 23.99 9.07 1.25
CA LYS A 579 23.41 7.84 0.70
C LYS A 579 22.10 8.14 -0.03
N GLY A 580 22.20 8.78 -1.20
CA GLY A 580 21.05 9.07 -2.05
C GLY A 580 20.27 7.79 -2.37
N ARG A 581 18.99 7.73 -2.00
CA ARG A 581 18.15 6.55 -2.26
C ARG A 581 17.94 6.38 -3.76
N MET A 582 18.44 5.27 -4.30
CA MET A 582 18.16 4.81 -5.66
C MET A 582 16.67 4.45 -5.80
N LYS A 583 16.10 4.75 -6.97
CA LYS A 583 14.76 4.36 -7.41
C LYS A 583 14.81 3.68 -8.77
N TRP A 584 13.88 2.77 -9.00
CA TRP A 584 13.57 2.27 -10.34
C TRP A 584 12.43 3.12 -10.93
N VAL A 585 12.65 3.66 -12.12
CA VAL A 585 11.64 4.44 -12.86
C VAL A 585 11.47 3.83 -14.25
N SER A 586 10.24 3.49 -14.61
CA SER A 586 9.85 3.28 -16.01
C SER A 586 9.35 4.61 -16.60
N CYS A 587 9.72 4.91 -17.83
CA CYS A 587 9.23 6.01 -18.63
C CYS A 587 8.57 5.46 -19.89
N ILE A 588 7.30 5.76 -20.09
CA ILE A 588 6.51 5.38 -21.27
C ILE A 588 6.26 6.64 -22.09
N ALA A 589 6.61 6.62 -23.38
CA ALA A 589 6.37 7.70 -24.33
C ALA A 589 5.26 7.29 -25.32
N THR A 590 4.29 8.16 -25.54
CA THR A 590 3.19 7.96 -26.51
C THR A 590 2.87 9.27 -27.24
N PRO A 591 2.79 9.30 -28.58
CA PRO A 591 2.43 10.48 -29.34
C PRO A 591 0.96 10.85 -29.11
N ILE A 592 0.68 12.15 -28.99
CA ILE A 592 -0.65 12.73 -28.79
C ILE A 592 -0.78 14.03 -29.60
N GLU A 593 -2.02 14.40 -29.92
CA GLU A 593 -2.35 15.75 -30.37
C GLU A 593 -2.68 16.61 -29.13
N TYR A 594 -2.00 17.75 -28.97
CA TYR A 594 -2.20 18.67 -27.85
C TYR A 594 -2.23 20.13 -28.29
N ASN A 595 -3.43 20.73 -28.23
CA ASN A 595 -3.74 22.05 -28.81
C ASN A 595 -3.39 22.12 -30.30
N ASP A 596 -3.98 21.20 -31.09
CA ASP A 596 -3.86 21.12 -32.55
C ASP A 596 -2.41 20.99 -33.07
N ARG A 597 -1.55 20.31 -32.28
CA ARG A 597 -0.12 20.06 -32.59
C ARG A 597 0.34 18.72 -32.05
N ASP A 598 1.28 18.09 -32.76
CA ASP A 598 1.98 16.88 -32.32
C ASP A 598 2.78 17.13 -31.05
N ALA A 599 2.65 16.22 -30.08
CA ALA A 599 3.39 16.20 -28.83
C ALA A 599 3.57 14.76 -28.33
N PHE A 600 4.44 14.54 -27.34
CA PHE A 600 4.57 13.27 -26.63
C PHE A 600 4.04 13.37 -25.20
N LEU A 601 3.14 12.45 -24.84
CA LEU A 601 2.79 12.17 -23.47
C LEU A 601 3.86 11.26 -22.87
N LEU A 602 4.52 11.73 -21.82
CA LEU A 602 5.45 10.95 -21.01
C LEU A 602 4.80 10.58 -19.68
N ILE A 603 4.75 9.28 -19.39
CA ILE A 603 4.25 8.74 -18.13
C ILE A 603 5.41 8.06 -17.41
N PHE A 604 5.73 8.54 -16.21
CA PHE A 604 6.78 7.96 -15.36
C PHE A 604 6.15 7.19 -14.20
N ILE A 605 6.60 5.95 -14.02
CA ILE A 605 6.10 4.99 -13.04
C ILE A 605 7.24 4.62 -12.10
N ASP A 606 7.06 4.82 -10.79
CA ASP A 606 8.02 4.38 -9.77
C ASP A 606 7.84 2.88 -9.49
N MET A 607 8.74 2.06 -10.03
CA MET A 607 8.72 0.60 -9.88
C MET A 607 9.59 0.11 -8.71
N THR A 608 10.04 1.00 -7.81
CA THR A 608 11.02 0.64 -6.77
C THR A 608 10.51 -0.44 -5.84
N GLU A 609 9.28 -0.31 -5.32
CA GLU A 609 8.70 -1.35 -4.46
C GLU A 609 8.31 -2.61 -5.24
N GLU A 610 7.89 -2.49 -6.51
CA GLU A 610 7.60 -3.65 -7.35
C GLU A 610 8.85 -4.50 -7.58
N LYS A 611 9.98 -3.88 -7.98
CA LYS A 611 11.27 -4.57 -8.12
C LYS A 611 11.75 -5.15 -6.79
N ARG A 612 11.52 -4.45 -5.67
CA ARG A 612 11.84 -4.97 -4.32
C ARG A 612 10.99 -6.19 -3.95
N LEU A 613 9.70 -6.17 -4.26
CA LEU A 613 8.78 -7.29 -4.03
C LEU A 613 9.09 -8.47 -4.96
N GLN A 614 9.36 -8.23 -6.24
CA GLN A 614 9.78 -9.26 -7.20
C GLN A 614 11.08 -9.96 -6.74
N HIS A 615 12.05 -9.20 -6.22
CA HIS A 615 13.26 -9.75 -5.62
C HIS A 615 12.97 -10.56 -4.34
N LEU A 616 12.08 -10.07 -3.46
CA LEU A 616 11.67 -10.81 -2.25
C LEU A 616 10.91 -12.10 -2.57
N LEU A 617 10.04 -12.12 -3.58
CA LEU A 617 9.37 -13.32 -4.08
C LEU A 617 10.40 -14.32 -4.65
N THR A 618 11.37 -13.83 -5.43
CA THR A 618 12.47 -14.67 -5.95
C THR A 618 13.29 -15.31 -4.82
N ILE A 619 13.51 -14.60 -3.72
CA ILE A 619 14.14 -15.16 -2.51
C ILE A 619 13.20 -16.16 -1.83
N GLN A 620 11.91 -15.86 -1.71
CA GLN A 620 10.92 -16.74 -1.07
C GLN A 620 10.77 -18.07 -1.83
N ASP A 621 10.71 -18.05 -3.16
CA ASP A 621 10.63 -19.25 -3.98
C ASP A 621 11.88 -20.12 -3.80
N LYS A 622 13.08 -19.50 -3.84
CA LYS A 622 14.35 -20.20 -3.56
C LYS A 622 14.39 -20.81 -2.13
N MET A 623 13.86 -20.11 -1.14
CA MET A 623 13.75 -20.60 0.24
C MET A 623 12.72 -21.74 0.38
N ALA A 624 11.62 -21.68 -0.35
CA ALA A 624 10.63 -22.76 -0.40
C ALA A 624 11.21 -24.03 -1.06
N SER A 625 11.98 -23.86 -2.14
CA SER A 625 12.70 -24.97 -2.79
C SER A 625 13.78 -25.56 -1.87
N LEU A 626 14.51 -24.74 -1.10
CA LEU A 626 15.43 -25.21 -0.05
C LEU A 626 14.70 -26.06 1.01
N GLY A 627 13.45 -25.71 1.33
CA GLY A 627 12.59 -26.49 2.22
C GLY A 627 12.46 -27.96 1.81
N GLN A 628 12.32 -28.23 0.51
CA GLN A 628 12.12 -29.59 -0.02
C GLN A 628 13.33 -30.52 0.18
N VAL A 629 14.55 -29.98 0.26
CA VAL A 629 15.79 -30.75 0.52
C VAL A 629 16.34 -30.64 1.93
N SER A 630 15.60 -30.02 2.86
CA SER A 630 16.02 -29.93 4.27
C SER A 630 16.41 -31.30 4.85
N ALA A 631 15.75 -32.38 4.43
CA ALA A 631 16.10 -33.74 4.80
C ALA A 631 17.48 -34.19 4.29
N GLY A 632 17.81 -33.92 3.02
CA GLY A 632 19.11 -34.25 2.42
C GLY A 632 20.25 -33.47 3.08
N ILE A 633 20.05 -32.18 3.31
CA ILE A 633 21.00 -31.30 4.01
C ILE A 633 21.20 -31.79 5.46
N ALA A 634 20.13 -32.11 6.17
CA ALA A 634 20.20 -32.64 7.54
C ALA A 634 20.95 -33.98 7.60
N HIS A 635 20.80 -34.85 6.59
CA HIS A 635 21.59 -36.08 6.47
C HIS A 635 23.08 -35.80 6.17
N GLU A 636 23.40 -34.88 5.26
CA GLU A 636 24.78 -34.48 4.96
C GLU A 636 25.50 -33.82 6.14
N ILE A 637 24.79 -33.11 7.03
CA ILE A 637 25.35 -32.55 8.27
C ILE A 637 25.45 -33.63 9.37
N ARG A 638 24.45 -34.50 9.50
CA ARG A 638 24.42 -35.55 10.54
C ARG A 638 25.56 -36.56 10.36
N ASN A 639 25.88 -36.95 9.13
CA ASN A 639 26.94 -37.93 8.83
C ASN A 639 28.33 -37.54 9.41
N PRO A 640 28.92 -36.37 9.08
CA PRO A 640 30.17 -35.92 9.69
C PRO A 640 30.01 -35.62 11.19
N LEU A 641 28.86 -35.13 11.67
CA LEU A 641 28.63 -34.89 13.10
C LEU A 641 28.68 -36.19 13.93
N SER A 642 28.06 -37.26 13.44
CA SER A 642 28.21 -38.60 14.03
C SER A 642 29.65 -39.09 14.00
N GLY A 643 30.39 -38.79 12.92
CA GLY A 643 31.83 -39.06 12.84
C GLY A 643 32.65 -38.31 13.90
N ILE A 644 32.33 -37.03 14.16
CA ILE A 644 32.97 -36.24 15.23
C ILE A 644 32.78 -36.93 16.58
N ASN A 645 31.54 -37.30 16.92
CA ASN A 645 31.25 -37.96 18.21
C ASN A 645 32.03 -39.29 18.36
N ILE A 646 32.01 -40.15 17.34
CA ILE A 646 32.78 -41.42 17.36
C ILE A 646 34.28 -41.18 17.57
N HIS A 647 34.85 -40.15 16.94
CA HIS A 647 36.26 -39.83 17.12
C HIS A 647 36.56 -39.15 18.47
N LEU A 648 35.61 -38.41 19.06
CA LEU A 648 35.72 -37.91 20.43
C LEU A 648 35.70 -39.06 21.45
N ASP A 649 34.82 -40.04 21.30
CA ASP A 649 34.78 -41.25 22.14
C ASP A 649 36.11 -42.03 22.08
N ILE A 650 36.72 -42.12 20.89
CA ILE A 650 38.04 -42.75 20.68
C ILE A 650 39.15 -41.94 21.36
N ILE A 651 39.08 -40.60 21.29
CA ILE A 651 40.03 -39.72 21.98
C ILE A 651 39.90 -39.93 23.49
N GLU A 652 38.71 -39.80 24.07
CA GLU A 652 38.47 -39.98 25.52
C GLU A 652 38.98 -41.33 26.02
N LYS A 653 38.72 -42.41 25.27
CA LYS A 653 39.13 -43.78 25.61
C LYS A 653 40.65 -44.01 25.59
N PHE A 654 41.41 -43.25 24.80
CA PHE A 654 42.86 -43.48 24.62
C PHE A 654 43.74 -42.28 25.00
N PHE A 655 43.16 -41.17 25.49
CA PHE A 655 43.88 -39.95 25.85
C PHE A 655 44.99 -40.17 26.89
N HIS A 656 44.78 -41.12 27.81
CA HIS A 656 45.71 -41.47 28.88
C HIS A 656 46.61 -42.69 28.59
N ASP A 657 46.57 -43.27 27.38
CA ASP A 657 47.41 -44.43 27.00
C ASP A 657 48.58 -43.98 26.11
N PRO A 658 49.82 -43.89 26.64
CA PRO A 658 50.98 -43.43 25.88
C PRO A 658 51.28 -44.29 24.65
N ASN A 659 50.91 -45.58 24.69
CA ASN A 659 51.13 -46.51 23.59
C ASN A 659 50.10 -46.36 22.45
N LYS A 660 49.17 -45.40 22.54
CA LYS A 660 48.13 -45.15 21.53
C LYS A 660 48.01 -43.69 21.10
N ALA A 661 49.02 -42.87 21.36
CA ALA A 661 49.08 -41.46 20.95
C ALA A 661 48.73 -41.24 19.46
N ASP A 662 49.20 -42.13 18.56
CA ASP A 662 48.87 -42.06 17.12
C ASP A 662 47.37 -42.16 16.82
N LYS A 663 46.61 -42.97 17.58
CA LYS A 663 45.15 -43.08 17.41
C LYS A 663 44.43 -41.81 17.86
N THR A 664 44.95 -41.16 18.90
CA THR A 664 44.45 -39.85 19.36
C THR A 664 44.71 -38.78 18.30
N VAL A 665 45.94 -38.70 17.74
CA VAL A 665 46.29 -37.76 16.67
C VAL A 665 45.45 -37.99 15.40
N THR A 666 45.30 -39.24 14.97
CA THR A 666 44.47 -39.58 13.79
C THR A 666 43.00 -39.22 14.01
N SER A 667 42.48 -39.40 15.22
CA SER A 667 41.09 -39.04 15.56
C SER A 667 40.89 -37.53 15.60
N ILE A 668 41.86 -36.75 16.10
CA ILE A 668 41.83 -35.27 16.04
C ILE A 668 41.81 -34.77 14.59
N GLN A 669 42.60 -35.40 13.70
CA GLN A 669 42.57 -35.08 12.26
C GLN A 669 41.23 -35.42 11.62
N ALA A 670 40.62 -36.55 11.99
CA ALA A 670 39.29 -36.93 11.51
C ALA A 670 38.18 -35.96 11.99
N VAL A 671 38.21 -35.52 13.25
CA VAL A 671 37.31 -34.48 13.77
C VAL A 671 37.45 -33.17 12.98
N ARG A 672 38.68 -32.72 12.71
CA ARG A 672 38.91 -31.51 11.88
C ARG A 672 38.36 -31.67 10.46
N SER A 673 38.58 -32.83 9.83
CA SER A 673 38.06 -33.12 8.48
C SER A 673 36.53 -33.13 8.45
N ALA A 674 35.88 -33.74 9.45
CA ALA A 674 34.43 -33.77 9.57
C ALA A 674 33.83 -32.38 9.84
N SER A 675 34.47 -31.57 10.68
CA SER A 675 34.07 -30.17 10.92
C SER A 675 34.13 -29.32 9.64
N HIS A 676 35.23 -29.42 8.88
CA HIS A 676 35.36 -28.71 7.61
C HIS A 676 34.34 -29.17 6.55
N LYS A 677 33.96 -30.44 6.52
CA LYS A 677 32.83 -30.91 5.68
C LYS A 677 31.51 -30.22 6.04
N ILE A 678 31.21 -30.02 7.33
CA ILE A 678 30.01 -29.29 7.76
C ILE A 678 30.06 -27.83 7.28
N GLU A 679 31.21 -27.16 7.39
CA GLU A 679 31.38 -25.79 6.87
C GLU A 679 31.08 -25.69 5.37
N LEU A 680 31.60 -26.63 4.57
CA LEU A 680 31.38 -26.68 3.11
C LEU A 680 29.92 -26.96 2.71
N VAL A 681 29.15 -27.66 3.55
CA VAL A 681 27.71 -27.86 3.34
C VAL A 681 26.95 -26.57 3.68
N ILE A 682 27.27 -25.93 4.81
CA ILE A 682 26.66 -24.66 5.21
C ILE A 682 26.92 -23.57 4.17
N ARG A 683 28.16 -23.42 3.68
CA ARG A 683 28.50 -22.45 2.62
C ARG A 683 27.68 -22.66 1.35
N ARG A 684 27.52 -23.91 0.88
CA ARG A 684 26.70 -24.22 -0.31
C ARG A 684 25.23 -23.86 -0.11
N VAL A 685 24.65 -24.16 1.05
CA VAL A 685 23.26 -23.78 1.38
C VAL A 685 23.11 -22.26 1.43
N MET A 686 24.05 -21.54 2.06
CA MET A 686 24.03 -20.08 2.13
C MET A 686 24.20 -19.43 0.75
N ASN A 687 25.14 -19.89 -0.07
CA ASN A 687 25.37 -19.38 -1.44
C ASN A 687 24.18 -19.65 -2.39
N PHE A 688 23.37 -20.69 -2.12
CA PHE A 688 22.10 -20.92 -2.83
C PHE A 688 21.01 -19.95 -2.36
N ALA A 689 20.85 -19.82 -1.05
CA ALA A 689 19.81 -19.00 -0.40
C ALA A 689 20.00 -17.48 -0.60
N LYS A 690 21.24 -17.01 -0.55
CA LYS A 690 21.63 -15.61 -0.79
C LYS A 690 22.95 -15.58 -1.57
N PRO A 691 22.89 -15.50 -2.91
CA PRO A 691 24.09 -15.33 -3.74
C PRO A 691 24.86 -14.09 -3.31
N THR A 692 26.18 -14.19 -3.22
CA THR A 692 27.07 -13.03 -3.28
C THR A 692 27.02 -12.50 -4.72
N GLU A 693 26.90 -11.19 -4.91
CA GLU A 693 27.04 -10.59 -6.25
C GLU A 693 28.48 -10.81 -6.74
N PRO A 694 28.69 -11.37 -7.95
CA PRO A 694 30.03 -11.71 -8.40
C PRO A 694 30.89 -10.46 -8.59
N ARG A 695 32.16 -10.56 -8.19
CA ARG A 695 33.18 -9.53 -8.46
C ARG A 695 34.02 -9.95 -9.64
N PHE A 696 33.62 -9.48 -10.82
CA PHE A 696 34.32 -9.76 -12.06
C PHE A 696 35.61 -8.93 -12.15
N ASP A 697 36.73 -9.61 -12.30
CA ASP A 697 38.03 -9.03 -12.64
C ASP A 697 38.45 -9.51 -14.04
N ARG A 698 39.46 -8.87 -14.64
CA ARG A 698 40.16 -9.46 -15.79
C ARG A 698 41.12 -10.52 -15.28
N ILE A 699 40.95 -11.76 -15.74
CA ILE A 699 41.78 -12.89 -15.32
C ILE A 699 42.21 -13.76 -16.50
N GLN A 700 43.32 -14.47 -16.31
CA GLN A 700 43.69 -15.63 -17.12
C GLN A 700 42.94 -16.85 -16.58
N ILE A 701 42.01 -17.39 -17.39
CA ILE A 701 41.10 -18.47 -16.96
C ILE A 701 41.83 -19.76 -16.54
N ASN A 702 43.02 -20.01 -17.11
CA ASN A 702 43.82 -21.19 -16.79
C ASN A 702 44.36 -21.16 -15.35
N ASP A 703 44.47 -20.01 -14.70
CA ASP A 703 45.03 -19.89 -13.34
C ASP A 703 44.12 -20.51 -12.26
N PRO A 704 42.82 -20.16 -12.14
CA PRO A 704 41.92 -20.85 -11.21
C PRO A 704 41.70 -22.32 -11.58
N VAL A 705 41.77 -22.69 -12.87
CA VAL A 705 41.72 -24.09 -13.31
C VAL A 705 42.94 -24.88 -12.79
N LYS A 706 44.15 -24.32 -12.91
CA LYS A 706 45.40 -24.94 -12.43
C LYS A 706 45.39 -25.13 -10.91
N GLU A 707 44.87 -24.17 -10.14
CA GLU A 707 44.75 -24.32 -8.68
C GLU A 707 43.70 -25.37 -8.28
N ALA A 708 42.54 -25.42 -8.95
CA ALA A 708 41.54 -26.48 -8.71
C ALA A 708 42.10 -27.90 -8.98
N ILE A 709 42.90 -28.07 -10.04
CA ILE A 709 43.61 -29.32 -10.35
C ILE A 709 44.66 -29.64 -9.28
N LYS A 710 45.46 -28.65 -8.86
CA LYS A 710 46.49 -28.79 -7.82
C LYS A 710 45.92 -29.19 -6.45
N LEU A 711 44.77 -28.63 -6.06
CA LEU A 711 44.05 -28.99 -4.83
C LEU A 711 43.50 -30.42 -4.84
N THR A 712 43.03 -30.89 -5.99
CA THR A 712 42.39 -32.22 -6.12
C THR A 712 43.40 -33.36 -6.33
N ARG A 713 44.52 -33.12 -7.02
CA ARG A 713 45.54 -34.11 -7.41
C ARG A 713 45.98 -35.04 -6.26
N VAL A 714 46.24 -34.52 -5.05
CA VAL A 714 46.63 -35.34 -3.88
C VAL A 714 45.52 -36.31 -3.43
N THR A 715 44.26 -35.90 -3.57
CA THR A 715 43.09 -36.71 -3.20
C THR A 715 42.77 -37.75 -4.28
N LEU A 716 42.92 -37.39 -5.55
CA LEU A 716 42.73 -38.27 -6.70
C LEU A 716 43.77 -39.40 -6.73
N ASN A 717 45.05 -39.08 -6.55
CA ASN A 717 46.13 -40.08 -6.51
C ASN A 717 45.91 -41.12 -5.39
N LYS A 718 45.39 -40.71 -4.23
CA LYS A 718 45.02 -41.64 -3.13
C LYS A 718 43.85 -42.56 -3.46
N LYS A 719 42.98 -42.17 -4.40
CA LYS A 719 41.88 -43.00 -4.93
C LYS A 719 42.30 -43.85 -6.14
N GLY A 720 43.52 -43.70 -6.66
CA GLY A 720 43.95 -44.35 -7.91
C GLY A 720 43.31 -43.76 -9.17
N ILE A 721 43.04 -42.45 -9.15
CA ILE A 721 42.49 -41.70 -10.28
C ILE A 721 43.59 -40.77 -10.82
N ASP A 722 43.92 -40.91 -12.10
CA ASP A 722 44.83 -39.99 -12.79
C ASP A 722 44.08 -38.75 -13.30
N ILE A 723 44.74 -37.59 -13.24
CA ILE A 723 44.21 -36.32 -13.77
C ILE A 723 45.16 -35.74 -14.82
N ILE A 724 44.64 -35.50 -16.02
CA ILE A 724 45.36 -35.00 -17.19
C ILE A 724 44.96 -33.55 -17.44
N ASP A 725 45.93 -32.63 -17.35
CA ASP A 725 45.82 -31.22 -17.69
C ASP A 725 46.29 -30.95 -19.14
N ASP A 726 45.34 -30.59 -20.02
CA ASP A 726 45.53 -30.29 -21.45
C ASP A 726 45.05 -28.86 -21.75
N LEU A 727 45.75 -27.88 -21.18
CA LEU A 727 45.32 -26.49 -21.18
C LEU A 727 46.04 -25.69 -22.28
N GLU A 728 45.30 -25.06 -23.19
CA GLU A 728 45.88 -24.23 -24.26
C GLU A 728 46.62 -23.02 -23.66
N ASP A 729 47.90 -22.85 -24.02
CA ASP A 729 48.70 -21.70 -23.61
C ASP A 729 48.35 -20.46 -24.45
N GLY A 730 48.27 -19.29 -23.81
CA GLY A 730 48.02 -18.01 -24.50
C GLY A 730 46.55 -17.68 -24.78
N LEU A 731 45.61 -18.27 -24.04
CA LEU A 731 44.19 -17.88 -24.07
C LEU A 731 44.02 -16.37 -23.79
N PRO A 732 43.00 -15.70 -24.39
CA PRO A 732 42.69 -14.32 -24.06
C PRO A 732 42.20 -14.20 -22.61
N GLU A 733 42.49 -13.07 -21.97
CA GLU A 733 41.88 -12.73 -20.67
C GLU A 733 40.36 -12.62 -20.80
N CYS A 734 39.63 -13.04 -19.76
CA CYS A 734 38.18 -12.89 -19.68
C CYS A 734 37.76 -12.11 -18.42
N PHE A 735 36.54 -11.55 -18.44
CA PHE A 735 35.91 -10.97 -17.26
C PHE A 735 35.25 -12.07 -16.43
N ALA A 736 35.86 -12.45 -15.31
CA ALA A 736 35.38 -13.53 -14.44
C ALA A 736 35.82 -13.33 -12.98
N GLU A 737 35.08 -13.93 -12.04
CA GLU A 737 35.51 -14.00 -10.64
C GLU A 737 36.37 -15.26 -10.41
N PRO A 738 37.68 -15.12 -10.09
CA PRO A 738 38.59 -16.26 -10.05
C PRO A 738 38.16 -17.35 -9.05
N HIS A 739 37.64 -16.97 -7.88
CA HIS A 739 37.21 -17.94 -6.85
C HIS A 739 35.96 -18.75 -7.27
N LEU A 740 35.03 -18.15 -8.02
CA LEU A 740 33.87 -18.86 -8.54
C LEU A 740 34.26 -19.81 -9.69
N MET A 741 35.25 -19.45 -10.52
CA MET A 741 35.81 -20.35 -11.53
C MET A 741 36.55 -21.54 -10.88
N GLU A 742 37.29 -21.30 -9.80
CA GLU A 742 37.94 -22.36 -9.01
C GLU A 742 36.88 -23.30 -8.39
N GLU A 743 35.83 -22.76 -7.74
CA GLU A 743 34.73 -23.54 -7.16
C GLU A 743 33.95 -24.35 -8.22
N LEU A 744 33.72 -23.78 -9.40
CA LEU A 744 33.10 -24.47 -10.55
C LEU A 744 33.91 -25.72 -10.95
N ILE A 745 35.21 -25.56 -11.19
CA ILE A 745 36.09 -26.66 -11.62
C ILE A 745 36.28 -27.70 -10.51
N LEU A 746 36.42 -27.27 -9.25
CA LEU A 746 36.47 -28.17 -8.10
C LEU A 746 35.19 -29.02 -7.97
N ASN A 747 34.00 -28.46 -8.20
CA ASN A 747 32.75 -29.23 -8.15
C ASN A 747 32.66 -30.26 -9.29
N LEU A 748 33.10 -29.92 -10.51
CA LEU A 748 33.11 -30.85 -11.64
C LEU A 748 34.11 -31.99 -11.43
N ILE A 749 35.35 -31.70 -11.01
CA ILE A 749 36.37 -32.73 -10.71
C ILE A 749 35.91 -33.66 -9.58
N ASN A 750 35.27 -33.12 -8.52
CA ASN A 750 34.74 -33.96 -7.45
C ASN A 750 33.55 -34.84 -7.91
N ASN A 751 32.68 -34.32 -8.78
CA ASN A 751 31.60 -35.11 -9.37
C ASN A 751 32.13 -36.30 -10.20
N ALA A 752 33.14 -36.06 -11.05
CA ALA A 752 33.85 -37.11 -11.79
C ALA A 752 34.53 -38.10 -10.83
N SER A 753 35.26 -37.61 -9.82
CA SER A 753 35.94 -38.45 -8.81
C SER A 753 35.00 -39.38 -8.03
N ASP A 754 33.77 -38.94 -7.78
CA ASP A 754 32.74 -39.75 -7.14
C ASP A 754 32.15 -40.80 -8.09
N ALA A 755 32.08 -40.53 -9.40
CA ALA A 755 31.46 -41.42 -10.39
C ALA A 755 32.18 -42.78 -10.49
N PHE A 756 33.46 -42.83 -10.12
CA PHE A 756 34.25 -44.07 -10.04
C PHE A 756 33.94 -44.94 -8.80
N SER A 757 33.09 -44.48 -7.87
CA SER A 757 32.81 -45.17 -6.60
C SER A 757 32.01 -46.47 -6.78
N GLY A 758 32.70 -47.54 -7.16
CA GLY A 758 32.13 -48.87 -7.43
C GLY A 758 32.66 -49.54 -8.71
N ILE A 759 33.47 -48.84 -9.50
CA ILE A 759 34.03 -49.35 -10.77
C ILE A 759 35.45 -49.89 -10.53
N LYS A 760 35.85 -50.95 -11.23
CA LYS A 760 37.17 -51.61 -11.10
C LYS A 760 38.24 -51.12 -12.09
N SER A 761 37.93 -50.12 -12.91
CA SER A 761 38.89 -49.51 -13.84
C SER A 761 39.74 -48.44 -13.13
N ASN A 762 40.93 -48.16 -13.68
CA ASN A 762 41.65 -46.95 -13.31
C ASN A 762 40.83 -45.74 -13.81
N GLY A 763 40.50 -44.84 -12.89
CA GLY A 763 39.78 -43.61 -13.22
C GLY A 763 40.73 -42.63 -13.92
N VAL A 764 40.26 -41.98 -14.97
CA VAL A 764 40.96 -40.90 -15.68
C VAL A 764 40.02 -39.71 -15.76
N ILE A 765 40.50 -38.55 -15.32
CA ILE A 765 39.83 -37.26 -15.49
C ILE A 765 40.70 -36.41 -16.42
N LYS A 766 40.14 -35.86 -17.49
CA LYS A 766 40.83 -34.90 -18.37
C LYS A 766 40.22 -33.51 -18.19
N VAL A 767 41.05 -32.49 -18.06
CA VAL A 767 40.64 -31.07 -18.04
C VAL A 767 41.32 -30.36 -19.20
N THR A 768 40.50 -29.84 -20.11
CA THR A 768 40.96 -29.20 -21.36
C THR A 768 40.48 -27.75 -21.40
N SER A 769 41.30 -26.82 -21.89
CA SER A 769 40.89 -25.44 -22.18
C SER A 769 41.29 -25.03 -23.60
N THR A 770 40.39 -24.34 -24.31
CA THR A 770 40.61 -23.85 -25.68
C THR A 770 39.87 -22.52 -25.94
N CYS A 771 40.26 -21.76 -26.98
CA CYS A 771 39.49 -20.60 -27.46
C CYS A 771 38.98 -20.78 -28.90
N ARG A 772 37.69 -20.53 -29.16
CA ARG A 772 37.12 -20.43 -30.52
C ARG A 772 36.07 -19.34 -30.57
N ASN A 773 36.03 -18.58 -31.67
CA ASN A 773 35.03 -17.53 -31.92
C ASN A 773 34.86 -16.50 -30.78
N HIS A 774 35.96 -16.07 -30.16
CA HIS A 774 35.95 -15.19 -28.96
C HIS A 774 35.22 -15.76 -27.73
N ARG A 775 34.99 -17.07 -27.68
CA ARG A 775 34.55 -17.80 -26.48
C ARG A 775 35.64 -18.74 -26.01
N ILE A 776 35.90 -18.71 -24.71
CA ILE A 776 36.76 -19.65 -24.00
C ILE A 776 35.89 -20.86 -23.67
N ARG A 777 36.38 -22.05 -24.06
CA ARG A 777 35.77 -23.33 -23.77
C ARG A 777 36.63 -24.11 -22.78
N LEU A 778 36.06 -24.45 -21.63
CA LEU A 778 36.65 -25.38 -20.66
C LEU A 778 35.85 -26.70 -20.69
N THR A 779 36.54 -27.84 -20.68
CA THR A 779 35.89 -29.16 -20.63
C THR A 779 36.49 -30.00 -19.51
N VAL A 780 35.62 -30.63 -18.72
CA VAL A 780 35.99 -31.66 -17.73
C VAL A 780 35.38 -32.99 -18.17
N GLU A 781 36.22 -33.98 -18.42
CA GLU A 781 35.84 -35.30 -18.93
C GLU A 781 36.25 -36.41 -17.97
N ASP A 782 35.46 -37.49 -17.90
CA ASP A 782 35.78 -38.71 -17.18
C ASP A 782 35.58 -39.98 -18.02
N ASN A 783 36.18 -41.10 -17.59
CA ASN A 783 35.91 -42.46 -18.09
C ASN A 783 34.95 -43.26 -17.18
N GLY A 784 34.01 -42.56 -16.54
CA GLY A 784 33.02 -43.12 -15.62
C GLY A 784 31.82 -43.76 -16.35
N PRO A 785 30.67 -43.92 -15.66
CA PRO A 785 29.48 -44.59 -16.22
C PRO A 785 28.66 -43.70 -17.19
N GLY A 786 29.09 -42.46 -17.46
CA GLY A 786 28.39 -41.51 -18.32
C GLY A 786 27.10 -40.94 -17.71
N ILE A 787 26.28 -40.32 -18.55
CA ILE A 787 25.01 -39.67 -18.18
C ILE A 787 23.87 -40.30 -18.98
N ASP A 788 22.84 -40.81 -18.29
CA ASP A 788 21.60 -41.32 -18.90
C ASP A 788 20.96 -40.24 -19.78
N GLN A 789 20.69 -40.56 -21.05
CA GLN A 789 20.10 -39.64 -22.02
C GLN A 789 18.74 -39.07 -21.54
N ASN A 790 17.95 -39.84 -20.79
CA ASN A 790 16.66 -39.38 -20.24
C ASN A 790 16.82 -38.36 -19.10
N GLN A 791 18.04 -38.18 -18.59
CA GLN A 791 18.35 -37.34 -17.44
C GLN A 791 19.17 -36.10 -17.81
N LYS A 792 19.81 -36.05 -19.00
CA LYS A 792 20.72 -34.96 -19.44
C LYS A 792 20.16 -33.53 -19.26
N GLN A 793 18.85 -33.31 -19.39
CA GLN A 793 18.24 -31.98 -19.14
C GLN A 793 18.00 -31.68 -17.65
N LYS A 794 17.80 -32.71 -16.82
CA LYS A 794 17.46 -32.58 -15.39
C LYS A 794 18.67 -32.51 -14.47
N ILE A 795 19.87 -32.87 -14.93
CA ILE A 795 21.08 -32.86 -14.07
C ILE A 795 21.45 -31.46 -13.55
N PHE A 796 20.95 -30.39 -14.18
CA PHE A 796 21.14 -29.00 -13.74
C PHE A 796 19.99 -28.48 -12.88
N ASP A 797 18.86 -29.20 -12.81
CA ASP A 797 17.76 -28.85 -11.91
C ASP A 797 18.28 -28.88 -10.47
N PRO A 798 18.02 -27.83 -9.66
CA PRO A 798 18.34 -27.86 -8.24
C PRO A 798 17.79 -29.11 -7.59
N PHE A 799 18.63 -29.79 -6.81
CA PHE A 799 18.29 -30.98 -6.03
C PHE A 799 18.14 -32.29 -6.82
N PHE A 800 18.34 -32.27 -8.13
CA PHE A 800 18.45 -33.50 -8.89
C PHE A 800 19.75 -34.25 -8.52
N THR A 801 19.63 -35.52 -8.15
CA THR A 801 20.78 -36.39 -7.91
C THR A 801 20.41 -37.86 -8.02
N THR A 802 21.35 -38.67 -8.51
CA THR A 802 21.26 -40.13 -8.54
C THR A 802 21.93 -40.78 -7.31
N LYS A 803 22.61 -39.99 -6.47
CA LYS A 803 23.38 -40.45 -5.30
C LYS A 803 22.53 -40.36 -4.02
N LYS A 804 22.45 -41.45 -3.24
CA LYS A 804 21.66 -41.52 -1.97
C LYS A 804 22.06 -40.51 -0.88
N ASN A 805 23.30 -40.03 -0.89
CA ASN A 805 23.85 -39.11 0.11
C ASN A 805 24.37 -37.82 -0.56
N SER A 806 23.54 -37.17 -1.37
CA SER A 806 23.88 -35.94 -2.07
C SER A 806 22.70 -34.96 -2.04
N THR A 807 23.00 -33.68 -1.88
CA THR A 807 22.02 -32.58 -1.94
C THR A 807 21.55 -32.24 -3.35
N GLY A 808 22.23 -32.67 -4.42
CA GLY A 808 21.93 -32.26 -5.80
C GLY A 808 22.15 -30.76 -6.09
N ILE A 809 22.77 -30.01 -5.18
CA ILE A 809 22.99 -28.55 -5.36
C ILE A 809 24.18 -28.27 -6.29
N GLY A 810 25.21 -29.14 -6.31
CA GLY A 810 26.50 -28.88 -6.96
C GLY A 810 26.41 -28.49 -8.44
N LEU A 811 25.69 -29.27 -9.27
CA LEU A 811 25.56 -28.96 -10.70
C LEU A 811 24.68 -27.73 -10.97
N SER A 812 23.63 -27.51 -10.17
CA SER A 812 22.81 -26.29 -10.26
C SER A 812 23.61 -25.02 -9.90
N LEU A 813 24.55 -25.13 -8.96
CA LEU A 813 25.50 -24.06 -8.63
C LEU A 813 26.50 -23.84 -9.77
N CYS A 814 27.03 -24.90 -10.38
CA CYS A 814 27.89 -24.81 -11.56
C CYS A 814 27.19 -24.09 -12.71
N HIS A 815 25.95 -24.49 -13.03
CA HIS A 815 25.13 -23.87 -14.07
C HIS A 815 24.86 -22.39 -13.76
N ARG A 816 24.57 -22.04 -12.51
CA ARG A 816 24.39 -20.64 -12.09
C ARG A 816 25.66 -19.83 -12.25
N ILE A 817 26.81 -20.30 -11.76
CA ILE A 817 28.10 -19.62 -11.89
C ILE A 817 28.38 -19.30 -13.36
N VAL A 818 28.16 -20.26 -14.26
CA VAL A 818 28.37 -20.07 -15.70
C VAL A 818 27.36 -19.08 -16.30
N THR A 819 26.08 -19.13 -15.89
CA THR A 819 25.05 -18.16 -16.33
C THR A 819 25.36 -16.74 -15.85
N ASP A 820 25.80 -16.57 -14.59
CA ASP A 820 26.22 -15.29 -14.02
C ASP A 820 27.39 -14.69 -14.82
N HIS A 821 28.27 -15.54 -15.37
CA HIS A 821 29.38 -15.19 -16.27
C HIS A 821 28.97 -15.04 -17.75
N ARG A 822 27.66 -14.94 -18.05
CA ARG A 822 27.09 -14.89 -19.42
C ARG A 822 27.52 -16.06 -20.32
N GLY A 823 27.86 -17.19 -19.71
CA GLY A 823 28.29 -18.41 -20.39
C GLY A 823 27.19 -19.45 -20.53
N GLU A 824 27.56 -20.60 -21.10
CA GLU A 824 26.70 -21.78 -21.22
C GLU A 824 27.39 -23.02 -20.65
N LEU A 825 26.67 -23.85 -19.90
CA LEU A 825 27.15 -25.13 -19.35
C LEU A 825 26.34 -26.27 -19.98
N THR A 826 27.02 -27.17 -20.67
CA THR A 826 26.42 -28.33 -21.33
C THR A 826 27.04 -29.63 -20.81
N ALA A 827 26.33 -30.74 -21.00
CA ALA A 827 26.80 -32.07 -20.62
C ALA A 827 26.58 -33.09 -21.74
N GLY A 828 27.60 -33.92 -21.99
CA GLY A 828 27.65 -34.88 -23.08
C GLY A 828 28.33 -36.19 -22.69
N GLU A 829 28.60 -37.01 -23.71
CA GLU A 829 29.48 -38.17 -23.59
C GLU A 829 30.93 -37.72 -23.83
N SER A 830 31.87 -38.29 -23.08
CA SER A 830 33.30 -37.96 -23.17
C SER A 830 34.04 -38.84 -24.18
N GLU A 831 35.14 -38.34 -24.74
CA GLU A 831 36.00 -39.16 -25.61
C GLU A 831 36.67 -40.32 -24.86
N LEU A 832 36.70 -40.26 -23.52
CA LEU A 832 37.16 -41.32 -22.63
C LEU A 832 36.06 -42.37 -22.30
N GLY A 833 34.84 -42.19 -22.82
CA GLY A 833 33.71 -43.11 -22.67
C GLY A 833 32.78 -42.85 -21.48
N GLY A 834 33.03 -41.81 -20.69
CA GLY A 834 32.20 -41.41 -19.54
C GLY A 834 31.43 -40.11 -19.79
N ALA A 835 31.39 -39.22 -18.81
CA ALA A 835 30.70 -37.94 -18.90
C ALA A 835 31.65 -36.80 -19.31
N ALA A 836 31.15 -35.84 -20.09
CA ALA A 836 31.83 -34.59 -20.40
C ALA A 836 30.98 -33.39 -19.98
N PHE A 837 31.56 -32.42 -19.27
CA PHE A 837 30.94 -31.14 -18.94
C PHE A 837 31.70 -30.01 -19.63
N THR A 838 31.02 -29.26 -20.49
CA THR A 838 31.62 -28.20 -21.32
C THR A 838 31.04 -26.84 -20.93
N ILE A 839 31.93 -25.91 -20.59
CA ILE A 839 31.65 -24.53 -20.18
C ILE A 839 32.10 -23.59 -21.31
N GLU A 840 31.24 -22.67 -21.76
CA GLU A 840 31.61 -21.63 -22.74
C GLU A 840 31.36 -20.21 -22.22
N ILE A 841 32.42 -19.44 -21.94
CA ILE A 841 32.33 -18.04 -21.49
C ILE A 841 32.89 -17.06 -22.54
N PRO A 842 32.37 -15.83 -22.65
CA PRO A 842 32.89 -14.84 -23.60
C PRO A 842 34.26 -14.28 -23.14
N ALA A 843 35.20 -14.13 -24.09
CA ALA A 843 36.51 -13.53 -23.82
C ALA A 843 36.44 -12.00 -23.61
N GLN A 844 35.45 -11.32 -24.19
CA GLN A 844 35.17 -9.91 -23.95
C GLN A 844 33.67 -9.70 -23.72
N PRO A 845 33.26 -8.80 -22.81
CA PRO A 845 31.86 -8.41 -22.70
C PRO A 845 31.45 -7.62 -23.94
N VAL A 846 30.31 -8.03 -24.53
CA VAL A 846 29.49 -7.19 -25.43
C VAL A 846 28.51 -6.38 -24.59
#